data_AF-A0A8R1E0Q8-F1
#
_entry.id   AF-A0A8R1E0Q8-F1
#
_cell.length_a   1.000
_cell.length_b   1.000
_cell.length_c   1.000
_cell.angle_alpha   90.00
_cell.angle_beta   90.00
_cell.angle_gamma   90.00
#
_symmetry.space_group_name_H-M   'P 1'
#
loop_
_entity.id
_entity.type
_entity.pdbx_description
1 polymer ?
#
loop_
_entity_poly.entity_id
_entity_poly.type
_entity_poly.pdbx_seq_one_letter_code
_entity_poly.pdbx_strand_id
1 'polypeptide(L)'
;MLNSTRLFLLLISTTVCLANQIDDENPNSPVFYCFVDPPVKTRLPPNLLENITACTHLVYGRIPIDKDTGFPEYSITDVSSGYDIDNIRTFLRMKNQHPTAKFLMGVQRSRPFEDSLTAIRVAEGLRKQAKAKSFDGLFVTFNGIHLEYQSSTAFLENLSKDLKLSLTFGVSARRVFAFEAVRRLQEINQFVEHVYLDMGELPSNEDPRQITQINPLFSNGSIPFEETIQGAVEELSKEGILPTRLVIGLTAGGWKFEIKNSQDPLRVSHGDFAKENGNRISYQEACRARGAVVYDWQVMNEVTVYRQTWISVNLPVMKAMGEKMKWILAQKFAGFGISSALSDDPEGQCGTDPLPAHRLATQLFSNTLTANAPKCTRLCYLDPDDVDDTFPIDNLSADYCSHLVVRYFDLDLQRNVVVAENAEQLVEKIDGWRGKILDVAPKLLLSLGSKQTTGVWQFILGNDFRRKELAEELVKLVNSTTADGLEISWTLESMVSEFDKKNLKALIDDVKVADVRGTVEIAVAASVDSSYADFYDYEHLNKTANLIILHSHRLHSPSTPYTGHFSPIRATSTMKNANMTWQAILGHWTARKVARSKLVLSLSASTLSMQSLADQRSASSRQNPFGQPAFVSVLRSKKADIHSQHEICESLKSGNSEESWVDMADVPYLRRYDQMVAYENARSAHIKAVWSSMEGVGGLAVHHIQHDDPAAVCDNKTAFPILAALRRAQTCHGCVKHHDFKKCSGGGEFVVSCRFELAKSVPLFKTDILPYERCTEVVVDRARLTLGGNVTFHDSHHEMVVRNLTSMRSKMLKCGMVLEISCGDSERHLNSILGDNMTSAIENVMKTMEKHKFSGIQLDCEKAIRRGNHIYFNTFLRKLALKFEKSKAANGCAKTLAVRFSHFTRTPANYYSVSLLNKLSHISLKMSDKNQVDLPFFQNQTDPKFPSAERFLRLWQNFGLKPAKIVLEVSSLGEKLRENGDKLRITQGETCIAVGNRAKFEPDYETLTSSVAHENGTISLPMVDDLRYKISYIKREQLGGISLNSVNGDDFTGICGRGSFPLLKSVYANQKCR
;
A
#
# COMPACT_ATOMS: atom_id res chain seq x y z
N MET A 1 -62.57 10.04 -47.56
CA MET A 1 -61.13 10.11 -47.88
C MET A 1 -60.39 10.30 -46.57
N LEU A 2 -59.92 9.20 -45.98
CA LEU A 2 -58.50 8.78 -45.99
C LEU A 2 -57.64 9.72 -45.13
N ASN A 3 -56.90 9.32 -44.10
CA ASN A 3 -56.71 8.07 -43.37
C ASN A 3 -55.95 8.52 -42.10
N SER A 4 -56.57 8.40 -40.93
CA SER A 4 -56.14 7.50 -39.87
C SER A 4 -54.69 7.62 -39.38
N THR A 5 -54.55 8.14 -38.16
CA THR A 5 -53.97 7.39 -37.03
C THR A 5 -52.71 6.57 -37.31
N ARG A 6 -51.52 7.15 -37.04
CA ARG A 6 -50.31 6.51 -36.46
C ARG A 6 -49.07 7.40 -36.66
N LEU A 7 -48.92 8.45 -35.83
CA LEU A 7 -47.60 8.93 -35.41
C LEU A 7 -47.67 9.85 -34.16
N PHE A 8 -48.57 9.57 -33.23
CA PHE A 8 -48.69 10.28 -31.95
C PHE A 8 -48.43 9.33 -30.76
N LEU A 9 -47.52 8.36 -30.95
CA LEU A 9 -47.19 7.30 -29.99
C LEU A 9 -45.68 7.00 -29.94
N LEU A 10 -44.82 7.98 -30.23
CA LEU A 10 -43.36 7.76 -30.22
C LEU A 10 -42.47 8.89 -29.67
N LEU A 11 -43.02 9.86 -28.92
CA LEU A 11 -42.20 10.94 -28.33
C LEU A 11 -42.61 11.34 -26.88
N ILE A 12 -43.08 10.38 -26.08
CA ILE A 12 -43.14 10.50 -24.61
C ILE A 12 -42.63 9.20 -24.00
N SER A 13 -41.32 8.96 -24.10
CA SER A 13 -40.61 7.91 -23.36
C SER A 13 -39.09 8.07 -23.53
N THR A 14 -38.50 9.18 -23.07
CA THR A 14 -37.07 9.27 -22.73
C THR A 14 -36.79 10.47 -21.80
N THR A 15 -37.53 10.58 -20.70
CA THR A 15 -36.98 11.12 -19.45
C THR A 15 -36.59 9.94 -18.57
N VAL A 16 -35.62 9.17 -19.06
CA VAL A 16 -34.88 8.24 -18.20
C VAL A 16 -33.80 9.08 -17.53
N CYS A 17 -33.91 9.16 -16.21
CA CYS A 17 -32.87 9.59 -15.30
C CYS A 17 -31.50 9.08 -15.78
N LEU A 18 -30.58 10.00 -16.08
CA LEU A 18 -29.16 9.73 -15.93
C LEU A 18 -28.86 9.70 -14.42
N ALA A 19 -29.42 8.68 -13.75
CA ALA A 19 -28.84 8.16 -12.53
C ALA A 19 -27.55 7.49 -12.96
N ASN A 20 -26.43 7.97 -12.43
CA ASN A 20 -25.13 7.31 -12.53
C ASN A 20 -25.32 5.80 -12.30
N GLN A 21 -25.22 5.00 -13.36
CA GLN A 21 -24.93 3.58 -13.25
C GLN A 21 -23.49 3.50 -12.72
N ILE A 22 -23.39 3.48 -11.39
CA ILE A 22 -22.23 2.94 -10.71
C ILE A 22 -22.26 1.44 -11.03
N ASP A 23 -21.23 1.00 -11.76
CA ASP A 23 -20.98 -0.41 -12.07
C ASP A 23 -21.21 -1.31 -10.86
N ASP A 24 -21.79 -2.49 -11.12
CA ASP A 24 -22.02 -3.58 -10.18
C ASP A 24 -20.91 -3.71 -9.12
N GLU A 25 -21.36 -3.81 -7.86
CA GLU A 25 -20.54 -3.97 -6.65
C GLU A 25 -19.39 -4.97 -6.88
N ASN A 26 -18.16 -4.48 -6.90
CA ASN A 26 -16.98 -5.33 -6.80
C ASN A 26 -17.06 -6.06 -5.44
N PRO A 27 -17.25 -7.40 -5.39
CA PRO A 27 -17.50 -8.14 -4.15
C PRO A 27 -16.31 -8.18 -3.18
N ASN A 28 -15.21 -7.49 -3.52
CA ASN A 28 -13.98 -7.37 -2.73
C ASN A 28 -13.74 -5.95 -2.16
N SER A 29 -14.72 -5.05 -2.23
CA SER A 29 -14.60 -3.75 -1.55
C SER A 29 -14.73 -3.95 -0.03
N PRO A 30 -13.86 -3.30 0.78
CA PRO A 30 -13.97 -3.40 2.23
C PRO A 30 -15.31 -2.85 2.71
N VAL A 31 -15.87 -3.42 3.77
CA VAL A 31 -17.15 -3.02 4.36
C VAL A 31 -16.95 -2.31 5.70
N PHE A 32 -17.77 -1.30 6.00
CA PHE A 32 -17.75 -0.57 7.27
C PHE A 32 -19.11 -0.68 7.95
N TYR A 33 -19.14 -1.37 9.09
CA TYR A 33 -20.34 -1.58 9.90
C TYR A 33 -20.47 -0.52 10.99
N CYS A 34 -21.59 0.19 10.99
CA CYS A 34 -21.93 1.23 11.96
C CYS A 34 -23.18 0.84 12.72
N PHE A 35 -23.13 0.81 14.05
CA PHE A 35 -24.25 0.37 14.87
C PHE A 35 -25.00 1.56 15.48
N VAL A 36 -26.31 1.43 15.64
CA VAL A 36 -27.18 2.40 16.27
C VAL A 36 -28.07 1.67 17.28
N ASP A 37 -27.67 1.70 18.56
CA ASP A 37 -28.29 0.96 19.65
C ASP A 37 -28.85 1.95 20.69
N PRO A 38 -30.08 2.49 20.48
CA PRO A 38 -30.68 3.44 21.40
C PRO A 38 -30.93 2.82 22.79
N PRO A 39 -30.48 3.45 23.89
CA PRO A 39 -30.85 3.03 25.23
C PRO A 39 -32.36 3.08 25.46
N VAL A 40 -32.83 2.34 26.45
CA VAL A 40 -34.23 2.34 26.89
C VAL A 40 -34.68 3.78 27.23
N LYS A 41 -35.86 4.17 26.75
CA LYS A 41 -36.45 5.51 26.92
C LYS A 41 -35.75 6.66 26.17
N THR A 42 -34.84 6.36 25.24
CA THR A 42 -34.12 7.38 24.46
C THR A 42 -34.63 7.48 23.02
N ARG A 43 -34.88 8.71 22.54
CA ARG A 43 -35.20 8.97 21.12
C ARG A 43 -33.93 9.18 20.31
N LEU A 44 -33.90 8.61 19.11
CA LEU A 44 -32.78 8.73 18.18
C LEU A 44 -32.76 10.13 17.54
N PRO A 45 -31.62 10.84 17.54
CA PRO A 45 -31.53 12.11 16.85
C PRO A 45 -31.54 11.87 15.32
N PRO A 46 -32.34 12.64 14.55
CA PRO A 46 -32.50 12.43 13.10
C PRO A 46 -31.19 12.66 12.31
N ASN A 47 -30.26 13.42 12.87
CA ASN A 47 -29.01 13.80 12.22
C ASN A 47 -27.78 13.07 12.79
N LEU A 48 -27.97 11.99 13.55
CA LEU A 48 -26.89 11.28 14.25
C LEU A 48 -25.70 10.98 13.34
N LEU A 49 -25.94 10.51 12.11
CA LEU A 49 -24.90 10.08 11.16
C LEU A 49 -24.76 10.98 9.94
N GLU A 50 -25.27 12.22 10.00
CA GLU A 50 -25.30 13.15 8.85
C GLU A 50 -23.91 13.39 8.24
N ASN A 51 -22.84 13.32 9.05
CA ASN A 51 -21.45 13.56 8.65
C ASN A 51 -20.59 12.28 8.45
N ILE A 52 -21.17 11.08 8.49
CA ILE A 52 -20.46 9.80 8.40
C ILE A 52 -20.99 9.00 7.21
N THR A 53 -20.55 9.37 6.00
CA THR A 53 -21.04 8.77 4.75
C THR A 53 -20.33 7.48 4.32
N ALA A 54 -19.30 7.06 5.05
CA ALA A 54 -18.51 5.88 4.72
C ALA A 54 -19.10 4.55 5.21
N CYS A 55 -20.14 4.57 6.06
CA CYS A 55 -20.78 3.35 6.54
C CYS A 55 -21.41 2.61 5.36
N THR A 56 -20.95 1.38 5.07
CA THR A 56 -21.57 0.56 4.01
C THR A 56 -22.69 -0.31 4.56
N HIS A 57 -22.66 -0.61 5.86
CA HIS A 57 -23.70 -1.35 6.57
C HIS A 57 -24.08 -0.60 7.84
N LEU A 58 -25.33 -0.19 7.95
CA LEU A 58 -25.88 0.39 9.17
C LEU A 58 -26.74 -0.65 9.88
N VAL A 59 -26.50 -0.89 11.16
CA VAL A 59 -27.23 -1.88 11.96
C VAL A 59 -28.03 -1.18 13.04
N TYR A 60 -29.34 -1.42 13.07
CA TYR A 60 -30.23 -0.90 14.12
C TYR A 60 -30.48 -1.93 15.21
N GLY A 61 -30.10 -1.57 16.44
CA GLY A 61 -30.44 -2.31 17.65
C GLY A 61 -29.85 -3.72 17.76
N ARG A 62 -30.15 -4.38 18.88
CA ARG A 62 -29.98 -5.81 19.12
C ARG A 62 -31.29 -6.39 19.69
N ILE A 63 -32.32 -6.45 18.86
CA ILE A 63 -33.68 -6.75 19.32
C ILE A 63 -33.75 -8.19 19.84
N PRO A 64 -34.18 -8.42 21.10
CA PRO A 64 -34.23 -9.76 21.67
C PRO A 64 -35.36 -10.59 21.05
N ILE A 65 -35.02 -11.78 20.58
CA ILE A 65 -35.98 -12.78 20.07
C ILE A 65 -36.17 -13.91 21.08
N ASP A 66 -36.55 -13.56 22.32
CA ASP A 66 -36.47 -14.53 23.42
C ASP A 66 -37.64 -15.50 23.58
N LYS A 67 -38.74 -15.26 22.84
CA LYS A 67 -39.93 -16.11 22.84
C LYS A 67 -40.02 -16.90 21.54
N ASP A 68 -40.27 -18.20 21.67
CA ASP A 68 -40.45 -19.11 20.54
C ASP A 68 -41.79 -18.88 19.80
N THR A 69 -42.70 -18.10 20.40
CA THR A 69 -44.00 -17.72 19.82
C THR A 69 -43.93 -16.52 18.87
N GLY A 70 -42.75 -15.92 18.68
CA GLY A 70 -42.55 -14.82 17.74
C GLY A 70 -42.00 -13.53 18.36
N PHE A 71 -41.90 -12.54 17.49
CA PHE A 71 -41.21 -11.28 17.71
C PHE A 71 -42.03 -10.30 18.57
N PRO A 72 -41.43 -9.46 19.45
CA PRO A 72 -42.18 -8.47 20.22
C PRO A 72 -42.91 -7.46 19.31
N GLU A 73 -44.23 -7.35 19.46
CA GLU A 73 -45.02 -6.34 18.72
C GLU A 73 -44.63 -4.93 19.17
N TYR A 74 -44.15 -4.11 18.23
CA TYR A 74 -43.77 -2.73 18.50
C TYR A 74 -45.01 -1.84 18.62
N SER A 75 -45.15 -1.14 19.75
CA SER A 75 -46.17 -0.11 19.93
C SER A 75 -45.66 1.27 19.53
N ILE A 76 -46.56 2.12 19.03
CA ILE A 76 -46.30 3.54 18.68
C ILE A 76 -46.05 4.39 19.93
N THR A 77 -46.35 3.89 21.12
CA THR A 77 -46.32 4.66 22.37
C THR A 77 -45.30 4.14 23.40
N ASP A 78 -44.49 3.13 23.08
CA ASP A 78 -43.71 2.39 24.08
C ASP A 78 -42.18 2.56 23.94
N VAL A 79 -41.72 3.77 24.28
CA VAL A 79 -40.29 4.13 24.36
C VAL A 79 -39.55 3.29 25.42
N SER A 80 -40.26 2.57 26.29
CA SER A 80 -39.72 1.72 27.37
C SER A 80 -38.91 0.53 26.87
N SER A 81 -39.05 0.14 25.61
CA SER A 81 -38.37 -1.04 25.06
C SER A 81 -37.02 -0.73 24.42
N GLY A 82 -36.68 0.55 24.20
CA GLY A 82 -35.50 0.97 23.43
C GLY A 82 -35.65 0.79 21.91
N TYR A 83 -36.50 -0.12 21.45
CA TYR A 83 -36.73 -0.45 20.04
C TYR A 83 -38.03 0.16 19.49
N ASP A 84 -38.24 1.45 19.79
CA ASP A 84 -39.43 2.22 19.45
C ASP A 84 -39.63 2.37 17.92
N ILE A 85 -40.89 2.35 17.45
CA ILE A 85 -41.19 2.44 16.01
C ILE A 85 -40.77 3.78 15.39
N ASP A 86 -40.77 4.87 16.16
CA ASP A 86 -40.29 6.17 15.72
C ASP A 86 -38.76 6.20 15.60
N ASN A 87 -38.04 5.48 16.47
CA ASN A 87 -36.59 5.30 16.33
C ASN A 87 -36.27 4.49 15.06
N ILE A 88 -37.02 3.41 14.79
CA ILE A 88 -36.89 2.62 13.55
C ILE A 88 -37.17 3.50 12.32
N ARG A 89 -38.26 4.29 12.33
CA ARG A 89 -38.57 5.22 11.24
C ARG A 89 -37.47 6.26 11.06
N THR A 90 -36.92 6.79 12.15
CA THR A 90 -35.84 7.79 12.11
C THR A 90 -34.57 7.18 11.53
N PHE A 91 -34.20 5.97 11.94
CA PHE A 91 -33.08 5.22 11.38
C PHE A 91 -33.26 4.97 9.88
N LEU A 92 -34.42 4.47 9.44
CA LEU A 92 -34.68 4.19 8.03
C LEU A 92 -34.74 5.46 7.16
N ARG A 93 -35.15 6.61 7.72
CA ARG A 93 -35.09 7.91 7.03
C ARG A 93 -33.65 8.33 6.69
N MET A 94 -32.65 7.88 7.44
CA MET A 94 -31.23 8.13 7.15
C MET A 94 -30.78 7.48 5.84
N LYS A 95 -31.56 6.56 5.25
CA LYS A 95 -31.29 6.01 3.91
C LYS A 95 -31.19 7.07 2.82
N ASN A 96 -31.91 8.20 2.98
CA ASN A 96 -31.79 9.34 2.07
C ASN A 96 -30.40 10.01 2.13
N GLN A 97 -29.71 9.91 3.27
CA GLN A 97 -28.36 10.45 3.47
C GLN A 97 -27.27 9.42 3.09
N HIS A 98 -27.61 8.12 3.07
CA HIS A 98 -26.70 7.00 2.79
C HIS A 98 -27.26 6.07 1.69
N PRO A 99 -27.38 6.56 0.43
CA PRO A 99 -28.09 5.83 -0.62
C PRO A 99 -27.40 4.52 -1.05
N THR A 100 -26.11 4.38 -0.78
CA THR A 100 -25.29 3.20 -1.14
C THR A 100 -25.11 2.22 0.02
N ALA A 101 -25.65 2.50 1.21
CA ALA A 101 -25.47 1.67 2.39
C ALA A 101 -26.64 0.69 2.60
N LYS A 102 -26.35 -0.50 3.11
CA LYS A 102 -27.34 -1.50 3.52
C LYS A 102 -27.84 -1.21 4.93
N PHE A 103 -29.15 -1.10 5.11
CA PHE A 103 -29.78 -0.91 6.42
C PHE A 103 -30.25 -2.26 6.98
N LEU A 104 -29.58 -2.74 8.03
CA LEU A 104 -29.81 -4.04 8.63
C LEU A 104 -30.59 -3.92 9.95
N MET A 105 -31.51 -4.86 10.17
CA MET A 105 -32.16 -5.04 11.47
C MET A 105 -31.30 -5.97 12.33
N GLY A 106 -30.83 -5.48 13.48
CA GLY A 106 -30.05 -6.29 14.42
C GLY A 106 -30.94 -7.07 15.38
N VAL A 107 -30.71 -8.38 15.46
CA VAL A 107 -31.46 -9.30 16.34
C VAL A 107 -30.51 -10.13 17.20
N GLN A 108 -30.98 -10.44 18.41
CA GLN A 108 -30.20 -11.17 19.40
C GLN A 108 -31.04 -12.27 20.05
N ARG A 109 -30.47 -13.48 20.16
CA ARG A 109 -31.09 -14.60 20.90
C ARG A 109 -30.26 -14.95 22.12
N SER A 110 -30.89 -15.07 23.29
CA SER A 110 -30.21 -15.45 24.54
C SER A 110 -30.42 -16.91 24.98
N ARG A 111 -31.37 -17.64 24.39
CA ARG A 111 -31.65 -19.07 24.70
C ARG A 111 -31.69 -19.91 23.42
N PRO A 112 -31.34 -21.21 23.46
CA PRO A 112 -31.44 -22.06 22.27
C PRO A 112 -32.91 -22.23 21.88
N PHE A 113 -33.16 -22.50 20.59
CA PHE A 113 -34.50 -22.89 20.14
C PHE A 113 -34.83 -24.28 20.66
N GLU A 114 -36.09 -24.48 21.05
CA GLU A 114 -36.62 -25.78 21.50
C GLU A 114 -36.39 -26.88 20.46
N ASP A 115 -36.63 -26.56 19.18
CA ASP A 115 -36.44 -27.47 18.06
C ASP A 115 -36.25 -26.70 16.72
N SER A 116 -35.85 -27.43 15.66
CA SER A 116 -35.59 -26.84 14.34
C SER A 116 -36.85 -26.32 13.62
N LEU A 117 -38.03 -26.91 13.82
CA LEU A 117 -39.29 -26.40 13.24
C LEU A 117 -39.66 -25.04 13.85
N THR A 118 -39.43 -24.89 15.14
CA THR A 118 -39.61 -23.64 15.87
C THR A 118 -38.61 -22.58 15.38
N ALA A 119 -37.33 -22.94 15.22
CA ALA A 119 -36.32 -22.07 14.62
C ALA A 119 -36.72 -21.59 13.20
N ILE A 120 -37.19 -22.50 12.34
CA ILE A 120 -37.66 -22.18 10.98
C ILE A 120 -38.84 -21.20 11.03
N ARG A 121 -39.84 -21.44 11.89
CA ARG A 121 -41.01 -20.56 12.05
C ARG A 121 -40.61 -19.14 12.46
N VAL A 122 -39.68 -19.01 13.42
CA VAL A 122 -39.17 -17.69 13.86
C VAL A 122 -38.40 -17.00 12.72
N ALA A 123 -37.58 -17.73 11.97
CA ALA A 123 -36.85 -17.20 10.82
C ALA A 123 -37.78 -16.66 9.71
N GLU A 124 -38.88 -17.36 9.41
CA GLU A 124 -39.88 -16.91 8.43
C GLU A 124 -40.59 -15.63 8.89
N GLY A 125 -40.98 -15.56 10.16
CA GLY A 125 -41.58 -14.38 10.76
C GLY A 125 -40.65 -13.17 10.67
N LEU A 126 -39.37 -13.35 10.99
CA LEU A 126 -38.37 -12.29 10.96
C LEU A 126 -38.13 -11.76 9.54
N ARG A 127 -38.04 -12.64 8.53
CA ARG A 127 -37.93 -12.24 7.12
C ARG A 127 -39.11 -11.40 6.66
N LYS A 128 -40.34 -11.83 7.00
CA LYS A 128 -41.57 -11.10 6.66
C LYS A 128 -41.55 -9.71 7.28
N GLN A 129 -41.11 -9.61 8.52
CA GLN A 129 -41.05 -8.34 9.24
C GLN A 129 -39.97 -7.39 8.72
N ALA A 130 -38.75 -7.89 8.46
CA ALA A 130 -37.66 -7.09 7.88
C ALA A 130 -38.11 -6.46 6.55
N LYS A 131 -38.76 -7.23 5.68
CA LYS A 131 -39.34 -6.73 4.41
C LYS A 131 -40.46 -5.74 4.62
N ALA A 132 -41.40 -6.05 5.53
CA ALA A 132 -42.53 -5.16 5.83
C ALA A 132 -42.09 -3.80 6.38
N LYS A 133 -40.92 -3.74 7.01
CA LYS A 133 -40.30 -2.52 7.54
C LYS A 133 -39.20 -1.95 6.64
N SER A 134 -39.02 -2.48 5.42
CA SER A 134 -38.07 -1.96 4.42
C SER A 134 -36.59 -2.00 4.84
N PHE A 135 -36.17 -2.97 5.65
CA PHE A 135 -34.74 -3.25 5.88
C PHE A 135 -34.14 -4.01 4.69
N ASP A 136 -32.85 -3.76 4.42
CA ASP A 136 -32.08 -4.41 3.36
C ASP A 136 -31.49 -5.77 3.81
N GLY A 137 -31.53 -6.07 5.11
CA GLY A 137 -31.02 -7.33 5.64
C GLY A 137 -31.11 -7.48 7.16
N LEU A 138 -30.43 -8.50 7.67
CA LEU A 138 -30.44 -8.93 9.07
C LEU A 138 -29.02 -9.07 9.61
N PHE A 139 -28.79 -8.58 10.83
CA PHE A 139 -27.59 -8.82 11.61
C PHE A 139 -27.96 -9.69 12.82
N VAL A 140 -27.55 -10.96 12.81
CA VAL A 140 -28.00 -11.96 13.80
C VAL A 140 -26.88 -12.26 14.79
N THR A 141 -27.19 -12.26 16.10
CA THR A 141 -26.25 -12.65 17.16
C THR A 141 -26.85 -13.70 18.10
N PHE A 142 -26.01 -14.63 18.56
CA PHE A 142 -26.38 -15.62 19.58
C PHE A 142 -25.56 -15.39 20.84
N ASN A 143 -26.23 -15.13 21.96
CA ASN A 143 -25.61 -14.92 23.26
C ASN A 143 -25.74 -16.18 24.13
N GLY A 144 -24.74 -17.07 24.08
CA GLY A 144 -24.71 -18.33 24.83
C GLY A 144 -24.02 -19.48 24.08
N ILE A 145 -24.22 -20.73 24.53
CA ILE A 145 -23.67 -21.96 23.90
C ILE A 145 -24.46 -22.42 22.66
N HIS A 146 -25.42 -21.62 22.21
CA HIS A 146 -26.43 -22.01 21.20
C HIS A 146 -25.85 -22.34 19.83
N LEU A 147 -24.65 -21.83 19.53
CA LEU A 147 -23.93 -22.12 18.29
C LEU A 147 -23.65 -23.61 18.08
N GLU A 148 -23.68 -24.41 19.15
CA GLU A 148 -23.41 -25.84 19.14
C GLU A 148 -24.63 -26.66 18.65
N TYR A 149 -25.84 -26.08 18.73
CA TYR A 149 -27.11 -26.75 18.42
C TYR A 149 -27.47 -26.65 16.93
N GLN A 150 -27.98 -27.75 16.36
CA GLN A 150 -28.40 -27.80 14.95
C GLN A 150 -29.56 -26.85 14.62
N SER A 151 -30.41 -26.52 15.59
CA SER A 151 -31.52 -25.59 15.41
C SER A 151 -31.04 -24.17 15.05
N SER A 152 -29.85 -23.77 15.51
CA SER A 152 -29.21 -22.50 15.16
C SER A 152 -28.75 -22.46 13.70
N THR A 153 -28.22 -23.57 13.18
CA THR A 153 -27.86 -23.68 11.75
C THR A 153 -29.13 -23.65 10.89
N ALA A 154 -30.17 -24.39 11.27
CA ALA A 154 -31.45 -24.39 10.56
C ALA A 154 -32.12 -22.99 10.54
N PHE A 155 -31.98 -22.22 11.61
CA PHE A 155 -32.43 -20.83 11.67
C PHE A 155 -31.74 -19.97 10.61
N LEU A 156 -30.40 -19.99 10.56
CA LEU A 156 -29.61 -19.17 9.65
C LEU A 156 -29.76 -19.61 8.19
N GLU A 157 -29.80 -20.91 7.92
CA GLU A 157 -30.08 -21.46 6.59
C GLU A 157 -31.46 -21.01 6.08
N ASN A 158 -32.48 -21.00 6.95
CA ASN A 158 -33.80 -20.55 6.53
C ASN A 158 -33.89 -19.03 6.31
N LEU A 159 -33.08 -18.25 7.03
CA LEU A 159 -32.91 -16.81 6.77
C LEU A 159 -32.21 -16.56 5.42
N SER A 160 -31.20 -17.36 5.07
CA SER A 160 -30.41 -17.18 3.84
C SER A 160 -31.14 -17.55 2.54
N LYS A 161 -32.33 -18.17 2.62
CA LYS A 161 -33.15 -18.51 1.43
C LYS A 161 -33.60 -17.28 0.64
N ASP A 162 -33.59 -16.09 1.24
CA ASP A 162 -33.97 -14.84 0.57
C ASP A 162 -32.75 -14.11 0.03
N LEU A 163 -32.42 -14.34 -1.24
CA LEU A 163 -31.23 -13.74 -1.87
C LEU A 163 -31.27 -12.20 -1.94
N LYS A 164 -32.43 -11.57 -1.67
CA LYS A 164 -32.58 -10.11 -1.62
C LYS A 164 -32.25 -9.49 -0.26
N LEU A 165 -32.16 -10.29 0.80
CA LEU A 165 -31.81 -9.81 2.13
C LEU A 165 -30.34 -10.14 2.42
N SER A 166 -29.56 -9.12 2.77
CA SER A 166 -28.20 -9.34 3.30
C SER A 166 -28.29 -10.03 4.66
N LEU A 167 -27.43 -11.02 4.91
CA LEU A 167 -27.38 -11.74 6.18
C LEU A 167 -25.95 -11.73 6.72
N THR A 168 -25.78 -11.13 7.90
CA THR A 168 -24.50 -11.11 8.63
C THR A 168 -24.68 -11.79 9.97
N PHE A 169 -23.76 -12.68 10.32
CA PHE A 169 -23.76 -13.37 11.61
C PHE A 169 -22.66 -12.81 12.51
N GLY A 170 -23.06 -12.29 13.68
CA GLY A 170 -22.18 -11.78 14.70
C GLY A 170 -21.87 -12.81 15.78
N VAL A 171 -20.57 -12.98 16.08
CA VAL A 171 -20.07 -13.87 17.12
C VAL A 171 -19.05 -13.14 17.99
N SER A 172 -19.14 -13.32 19.31
CA SER A 172 -18.16 -12.78 20.26
C SER A 172 -16.85 -13.56 20.20
N ALA A 173 -15.71 -12.89 20.30
CA ALA A 173 -14.38 -13.51 20.30
C ALA A 173 -14.24 -14.65 21.34
N ARG A 174 -14.86 -14.49 22.52
CA ARG A 174 -14.92 -15.54 23.56
C ARG A 174 -15.40 -16.90 23.05
N ARG A 175 -16.31 -16.92 22.08
CA ARG A 175 -16.94 -18.15 21.59
C ARG A 175 -16.13 -18.84 20.50
N VAL A 176 -15.14 -18.17 19.93
CA VAL A 176 -14.24 -18.78 18.94
C VAL A 176 -13.46 -19.93 19.56
N PHE A 177 -13.10 -19.86 20.84
CA PHE A 177 -12.28 -20.91 21.48
C PHE A 177 -13.10 -22.04 22.13
N ALA A 178 -14.42 -22.10 21.92
CA ALA A 178 -15.26 -23.19 22.43
C ALA A 178 -15.19 -24.42 21.52
N PHE A 179 -15.10 -25.62 22.13
CA PHE A 179 -14.74 -26.90 21.49
C PHE A 179 -15.57 -27.27 20.24
N GLU A 180 -16.84 -26.88 20.15
CA GLU A 180 -17.70 -27.15 18.98
C GLU A 180 -18.09 -25.91 18.14
N ALA A 181 -17.80 -24.70 18.63
CA ALA A 181 -18.27 -23.48 18.00
C ALA A 181 -17.61 -23.21 16.63
N VAL A 182 -16.32 -23.49 16.49
CA VAL A 182 -15.60 -23.20 15.23
C VAL A 182 -16.04 -24.12 14.09
N ARG A 183 -16.29 -25.41 14.38
CA ARG A 183 -16.82 -26.35 13.39
C ARG A 183 -18.17 -25.88 12.85
N ARG A 184 -19.04 -25.37 13.72
CA ARG A 184 -20.36 -24.85 13.35
C ARG A 184 -20.26 -23.52 12.61
N LEU A 185 -19.30 -22.66 12.94
CA LEU A 185 -19.03 -21.44 12.18
C LEU A 185 -18.65 -21.75 10.73
N GLN A 186 -17.94 -22.85 10.46
CA GLN A 186 -17.66 -23.30 9.10
C GLN A 186 -18.94 -23.67 8.32
N GLU A 187 -19.89 -24.36 8.97
CA GLU A 187 -21.21 -24.68 8.40
C GLU A 187 -22.03 -23.41 8.14
N ILE A 188 -21.97 -22.43 9.04
CA ILE A 188 -22.70 -21.15 8.95
C ILE A 188 -22.12 -20.23 7.88
N ASN A 189 -20.79 -20.25 7.68
CA ASN A 189 -20.07 -19.36 6.76
C ASN A 189 -20.60 -19.40 5.32
N GLN A 190 -21.24 -20.50 4.90
CA GLN A 190 -21.85 -20.60 3.56
C GLN A 190 -23.19 -19.87 3.43
N PHE A 191 -23.89 -19.62 4.54
CA PHE A 191 -25.23 -19.01 4.56
C PHE A 191 -25.19 -17.49 4.73
N VAL A 192 -24.03 -16.92 5.10
CA VAL A 192 -23.90 -15.51 5.46
C VAL A 192 -22.97 -14.77 4.50
N GLU A 193 -23.21 -13.47 4.34
CA GLU A 193 -22.34 -12.57 3.57
C GLU A 193 -21.00 -12.41 4.31
N HIS A 194 -21.10 -12.08 5.60
CA HIS A 194 -19.98 -11.83 6.50
C HIS A 194 -20.17 -12.52 7.86
N VAL A 195 -19.05 -12.91 8.47
CA VAL A 195 -18.97 -13.25 9.89
C VAL A 195 -18.38 -12.05 10.62
N TYR A 196 -19.16 -11.43 11.49
CA TYR A 196 -18.76 -10.29 12.29
C TYR A 196 -18.21 -10.77 13.64
N LEU A 197 -16.95 -10.45 13.93
CA LEU A 197 -16.29 -10.81 15.17
C LEU A 197 -16.40 -9.64 16.15
N ASP A 198 -17.27 -9.75 17.15
CA ASP A 198 -17.40 -8.76 18.21
C ASP A 198 -16.24 -8.92 19.21
N MET A 199 -15.23 -8.05 19.10
CA MET A 199 -14.08 -8.03 20.00
C MET A 199 -14.37 -7.24 21.29
N GLY A 200 -15.54 -6.61 21.41
CA GLY A 200 -15.93 -5.90 22.63
C GLY A 200 -16.03 -6.88 23.79
N GLU A 201 -16.60 -8.05 23.55
CA GLU A 201 -16.73 -9.15 24.51
C GLU A 201 -15.61 -10.18 24.32
N LEU A 202 -14.40 -9.80 24.75
CA LEU A 202 -13.31 -10.75 24.90
C LEU A 202 -13.67 -11.83 25.93
N PRO A 203 -13.00 -12.99 25.91
CA PRO A 203 -13.07 -13.95 27.00
C PRO A 203 -12.52 -13.34 28.29
N SER A 204 -13.24 -12.43 28.93
CA SER A 204 -12.92 -12.01 30.28
C SER A 204 -13.18 -13.21 31.17
N ASN A 205 -12.10 -13.69 31.79
CA ASN A 205 -12.06 -14.52 32.98
C ASN A 205 -13.38 -14.57 33.74
N GLU A 206 -13.80 -15.75 34.21
CA GLU A 206 -15.13 -16.02 34.78
C GLU A 206 -15.61 -15.05 35.88
N ASP A 207 -14.70 -14.26 36.48
CA ASP A 207 -14.98 -13.25 37.49
C ASP A 207 -15.01 -11.80 36.92
N PRO A 208 -16.15 -11.08 37.02
CA PRO A 208 -16.32 -9.72 36.52
C PRO A 208 -15.45 -8.66 37.23
N ARG A 209 -14.73 -9.02 38.30
CA ARG A 209 -13.77 -8.14 38.99
C ARG A 209 -12.37 -8.22 38.39
N GLN A 210 -12.09 -9.15 37.47
CA GLN A 210 -10.79 -9.22 36.83
C GLN A 210 -10.64 -8.13 35.78
N ILE A 211 -9.50 -7.45 35.84
CA ILE A 211 -9.19 -6.32 34.99
C ILE A 211 -8.85 -6.81 33.60
N THR A 212 -9.56 -6.26 32.60
CA THR A 212 -9.40 -6.64 31.20
C THR A 212 -9.15 -5.43 30.32
N GLN A 213 -8.43 -5.64 29.23
CA GLN A 213 -8.15 -4.58 28.25
C GLN A 213 -9.14 -4.64 27.09
N ILE A 214 -9.47 -3.49 26.50
CA ILE A 214 -10.42 -3.41 25.39
C ILE A 214 -9.74 -3.69 24.03
N ASN A 215 -10.22 -4.71 23.33
CA ASN A 215 -9.76 -5.12 21.98
C ASN A 215 -8.21 -5.17 21.81
N PRO A 216 -7.42 -5.86 22.65
CA PRO A 216 -5.97 -5.97 22.46
C PRO A 216 -5.66 -6.61 21.11
N LEU A 217 -4.71 -6.04 20.38
CA LEU A 217 -4.35 -6.52 19.06
C LEU A 217 -3.49 -7.78 19.12
N PHE A 218 -2.51 -7.77 20.03
CA PHE A 218 -1.49 -8.81 20.21
C PHE A 218 -1.42 -9.26 21.67
N SER A 219 -0.84 -10.44 21.90
CA SER A 219 -0.61 -10.98 23.25
C SER A 219 0.67 -10.42 23.87
N ASN A 220 0.78 -10.51 25.19
CA ASN A 220 2.02 -10.25 25.91
C ASN A 220 2.11 -11.16 27.15
N GLY A 221 3.02 -10.87 28.09
CA GLY A 221 3.18 -11.67 29.30
C GLY A 221 1.97 -11.72 30.23
N SER A 222 0.98 -10.83 30.07
CA SER A 222 -0.23 -10.76 30.89
C SER A 222 -1.53 -11.00 30.10
N ILE A 223 -1.57 -10.67 28.81
CA ILE A 223 -2.74 -10.88 27.95
C ILE A 223 -2.56 -12.17 27.17
N PRO A 224 -3.40 -13.20 27.39
CA PRO A 224 -3.31 -14.45 26.68
C PRO A 224 -3.69 -14.30 25.21
N PHE A 225 -3.19 -15.20 24.37
CA PHE A 225 -3.40 -15.17 22.91
C PHE A 225 -4.89 -15.20 22.55
N GLU A 226 -5.67 -15.98 23.28
CA GLU A 226 -7.11 -16.20 23.12
C GLU A 226 -7.94 -14.94 23.38
N GLU A 227 -7.38 -13.96 24.10
CA GLU A 227 -8.04 -12.69 24.40
C GLU A 227 -7.68 -11.58 23.42
N THR A 228 -7.03 -11.89 22.30
CA THR A 228 -6.54 -10.89 21.33
C THR A 228 -7.25 -10.96 19.98
N ILE A 229 -7.27 -9.84 19.24
CA ILE A 229 -7.76 -9.80 17.85
C ILE A 229 -6.95 -10.77 16.98
N GLN A 230 -5.62 -10.78 17.12
CA GLN A 230 -4.76 -11.71 16.40
C GLN A 230 -5.16 -13.16 16.67
N GLY A 231 -5.29 -13.54 17.95
CA GLY A 231 -5.57 -14.91 18.31
C GLY A 231 -6.92 -15.41 17.82
N ALA A 232 -7.97 -14.60 17.98
CA ALA A 232 -9.31 -14.96 17.50
C ALA A 232 -9.35 -15.14 15.97
N VAL A 233 -8.66 -14.27 15.21
CA VAL A 233 -8.58 -14.41 13.75
C VAL A 233 -7.76 -15.63 13.34
N GLU A 234 -6.60 -15.84 13.97
CA GLU A 234 -5.71 -16.97 13.63
C GLU A 234 -6.41 -18.30 13.89
N GLU A 235 -7.22 -18.38 14.95
CA GLU A 235 -8.02 -19.57 15.24
C GLU A 235 -9.10 -19.84 14.17
N LEU A 236 -9.85 -18.81 13.76
CA LEU A 236 -10.82 -18.94 12.66
C LEU A 236 -10.13 -19.29 11.32
N SER A 237 -8.92 -18.79 11.10
CA SER A 237 -8.14 -19.07 9.89
C SER A 237 -7.65 -20.52 9.85
N LYS A 238 -7.23 -21.09 10.99
CA LYS A 238 -6.84 -22.52 11.08
C LYS A 238 -7.95 -23.46 10.64
N GLU A 239 -9.20 -23.09 10.92
CA GLU A 239 -10.41 -23.84 10.56
C GLU A 239 -10.97 -23.49 9.17
N GLY A 240 -10.25 -22.66 8.40
CA GLY A 240 -10.54 -22.41 6.98
C GLY A 240 -11.52 -21.28 6.69
N ILE A 241 -11.83 -20.41 7.67
CA ILE A 241 -12.60 -19.18 7.41
C ILE A 241 -11.65 -18.13 6.84
N LEU A 242 -11.94 -17.68 5.61
CA LEU A 242 -11.08 -16.74 4.90
C LEU A 242 -11.14 -15.33 5.52
N PRO A 243 -10.03 -14.58 5.57
CA PRO A 243 -10.03 -13.19 6.02
C PRO A 243 -11.07 -12.33 5.30
N THR A 244 -11.26 -12.51 3.99
CA THR A 244 -12.25 -11.77 3.18
C THR A 244 -13.71 -12.03 3.55
N ARG A 245 -13.99 -12.91 4.52
CA ARG A 245 -15.33 -13.14 5.10
C ARG A 245 -15.49 -12.55 6.49
N LEU A 246 -14.41 -12.13 7.13
CA LEU A 246 -14.40 -11.64 8.50
C LEU A 246 -14.56 -10.12 8.55
N VAL A 247 -15.42 -9.63 9.43
CA VAL A 247 -15.51 -8.21 9.80
C VAL A 247 -15.11 -8.08 11.26
N ILE A 248 -14.09 -7.28 11.56
CA ILE A 248 -13.59 -7.14 12.94
C ILE A 248 -14.30 -5.98 13.63
N GLY A 249 -15.04 -6.26 14.70
CA GLY A 249 -15.77 -5.28 15.50
C GLY A 249 -14.91 -4.67 16.59
N LEU A 250 -14.73 -3.35 16.56
CA LEU A 250 -14.05 -2.57 17.59
C LEU A 250 -15.06 -1.79 18.43
N THR A 251 -14.70 -1.51 19.68
CA THR A 251 -15.55 -0.79 20.62
C THR A 251 -15.20 0.71 20.62
N ALA A 252 -16.19 1.57 20.36
CA ALA A 252 -16.15 2.98 20.73
C ALA A 252 -16.43 3.09 22.24
N GLY A 253 -15.40 3.42 23.02
CA GLY A 253 -15.44 3.38 24.49
C GLY A 253 -14.55 2.29 25.09
N GLY A 254 -14.93 1.79 26.27
CA GLY A 254 -14.03 0.95 27.05
C GLY A 254 -14.62 0.29 28.31
N TRP A 255 -13.71 -0.20 29.15
CA TRP A 255 -13.97 -0.73 30.49
C TRP A 255 -13.43 0.22 31.56
N LYS A 256 -14.20 0.42 32.63
CA LYS A 256 -13.78 1.12 33.85
C LYS A 256 -13.75 0.15 35.04
N PHE A 257 -12.65 0.17 35.78
CA PHE A 257 -12.43 -0.58 37.01
C PHE A 257 -12.04 0.36 38.15
N GLU A 258 -12.44 0.01 39.36
CA GLU A 258 -11.95 0.63 40.59
C GLU A 258 -10.92 -0.31 41.25
N ILE A 259 -9.65 0.09 41.29
CA ILE A 259 -8.55 -0.74 41.79
C ILE A 259 -8.38 -0.58 43.31
N LYS A 260 -7.73 -1.56 43.96
CA LYS A 260 -7.55 -1.53 45.42
C LYS A 260 -6.57 -0.42 45.82
N ASN A 261 -6.80 0.22 46.97
CA ASN A 261 -5.93 1.30 47.48
C ASN A 261 -4.46 0.89 47.67
N SER A 262 -4.18 -0.41 47.82
CA SER A 262 -2.84 -0.97 47.96
C SER A 262 -2.10 -1.20 46.64
N GLN A 263 -2.76 -1.06 45.49
CA GLN A 263 -2.18 -1.29 44.16
C GLN A 263 -1.68 0.03 43.56
N ASP A 264 -0.50 0.00 42.95
CA ASP A 264 -0.01 1.10 42.12
C ASP A 264 -0.78 1.08 40.79
N PRO A 265 -1.55 2.13 40.46
CA PRO A 265 -2.35 2.20 39.24
C PRO A 265 -1.57 2.00 37.93
N LEU A 266 -0.26 2.30 37.91
CA LEU A 266 0.60 2.14 36.74
C LEU A 266 1.20 0.72 36.63
N ARG A 267 1.03 -0.12 37.66
CA ARG A 267 1.52 -1.50 37.71
C ARG A 267 0.40 -2.54 37.67
N VAL A 268 -0.84 -2.09 37.49
CA VAL A 268 -2.00 -2.97 37.33
C VAL A 268 -1.95 -3.61 35.94
N SER A 269 -2.05 -4.94 35.93
CA SER A 269 -1.99 -5.75 34.72
C SER A 269 -3.32 -6.42 34.42
N HIS A 270 -3.43 -6.92 33.20
CA HIS A 270 -4.53 -7.80 32.80
C HIS A 270 -4.61 -9.02 33.73
N GLY A 271 -5.82 -9.38 34.17
CA GLY A 271 -6.08 -10.50 35.10
C GLY A 271 -6.06 -10.14 36.59
N ASP A 272 -5.55 -8.95 36.96
CA ASP A 272 -5.58 -8.49 38.36
C ASP A 272 -7.02 -8.28 38.86
N PHE A 273 -7.24 -8.45 40.17
CA PHE A 273 -8.56 -8.25 40.77
C PHE A 273 -8.78 -6.79 41.22
N ALA A 274 -9.78 -6.16 40.62
CA ALA A 274 -10.34 -4.89 41.04
C ALA A 274 -11.09 -5.00 42.39
N LYS A 275 -11.39 -3.86 42.98
CA LYS A 275 -12.22 -3.73 44.18
C LYS A 275 -13.68 -4.07 43.89
N GLU A 276 -14.17 -3.66 42.71
CA GLU A 276 -15.55 -3.82 42.26
C GLU A 276 -15.61 -4.37 40.84
N ASN A 277 -16.80 -4.78 40.39
CA ASN A 277 -17.01 -5.27 39.03
C ASN A 277 -16.67 -4.18 38.01
N GLY A 278 -16.08 -4.58 36.88
CA GLY A 278 -15.86 -3.69 35.75
C GLY A 278 -17.17 -3.21 35.15
N ASN A 279 -17.21 -1.93 34.75
CA ASN A 279 -18.36 -1.31 34.08
C ASN A 279 -18.01 -0.86 32.66
N ARG A 280 -18.90 -1.11 31.70
CA ARG A 280 -18.80 -0.54 30.35
C ARG A 280 -19.02 0.96 30.41
N ILE A 281 -18.21 1.69 29.68
CA ILE A 281 -18.34 3.15 29.55
C ILE A 281 -18.27 3.56 28.09
N SER A 282 -18.99 4.63 27.74
CA SER A 282 -18.88 5.26 26.43
C SER A 282 -17.55 6.02 26.29
N TYR A 283 -17.16 6.35 25.06
CA TYR A 283 -16.04 7.25 24.83
C TYR A 283 -16.29 8.63 25.47
N GLN A 284 -17.54 9.14 25.38
CA GLN A 284 -17.94 10.40 26.02
C GLN A 284 -17.73 10.40 27.54
N GLU A 285 -17.98 9.28 28.22
CA GLU A 285 -17.69 9.14 29.65
C GLU A 285 -16.19 9.02 29.93
N ALA A 286 -15.48 8.24 29.11
CA ALA A 286 -14.04 8.04 29.25
C ALA A 286 -13.24 9.33 29.05
N CYS A 287 -13.60 10.16 28.07
CA CYS A 287 -12.89 11.40 27.75
C CYS A 287 -13.00 12.45 28.87
N ARG A 288 -14.09 12.42 29.64
CA ARG A 288 -14.31 13.32 30.79
C ARG A 288 -13.46 12.93 32.00
N ALA A 289 -12.98 11.69 32.06
CA ALA A 289 -12.04 11.26 33.08
C ALA A 289 -10.67 11.89 32.80
N ARG A 290 -10.35 13.01 33.48
CA ARG A 290 -9.09 13.78 33.35
C ARG A 290 -7.88 13.02 33.94
N GLY A 291 -7.55 11.86 33.38
CA GLY A 291 -6.46 10.98 33.80
C GLY A 291 -5.24 11.01 32.88
N ALA A 292 -4.13 10.46 33.35
CA ALA A 292 -2.97 10.21 32.52
C ALA A 292 -3.25 9.03 31.57
N VAL A 293 -2.90 9.17 30.29
CA VAL A 293 -3.06 8.10 29.30
C VAL A 293 -1.73 7.38 29.11
N VAL A 294 -1.73 6.08 29.39
CA VAL A 294 -0.62 5.16 29.19
C VAL A 294 -0.91 4.31 27.96
N TYR A 295 0.10 4.17 27.10
CA TYR A 295 0.00 3.41 25.86
C TYR A 295 0.86 2.15 25.98
N ASP A 296 0.23 1.00 25.79
CA ASP A 296 0.93 -0.27 25.64
C ASP A 296 1.06 -0.57 24.15
N TRP A 297 2.25 -0.31 23.61
CA TRP A 297 2.59 -0.52 22.19
C TRP A 297 2.72 -2.01 21.83
N GLN A 298 2.92 -2.91 22.79
CA GLN A 298 3.05 -4.34 22.49
C GLN A 298 1.69 -4.94 22.15
N VAL A 299 0.65 -4.58 22.91
CA VAL A 299 -0.72 -5.08 22.72
C VAL A 299 -1.61 -4.09 21.97
N MET A 300 -1.06 -2.93 21.62
CA MET A 300 -1.72 -1.79 20.97
C MET A 300 -2.98 -1.33 21.73
N ASN A 301 -2.85 -1.08 23.02
CA ASN A 301 -3.95 -0.59 23.86
C ASN A 301 -3.62 0.71 24.59
N GLU A 302 -4.69 1.35 25.04
CA GLU A 302 -4.67 2.58 25.81
C GLU A 302 -5.35 2.37 27.15
N VAL A 303 -4.72 2.92 28.18
CA VAL A 303 -5.21 2.90 29.55
C VAL A 303 -5.19 4.31 30.11
N THR A 304 -6.34 4.79 30.57
CA THR A 304 -6.47 6.05 31.29
C THR A 304 -6.55 5.78 32.78
N VAL A 305 -5.69 6.45 33.54
CA VAL A 305 -5.60 6.26 34.99
C VAL A 305 -5.84 7.59 35.71
N TYR A 306 -6.76 7.58 36.67
CA TYR A 306 -7.02 8.71 37.57
C TYR A 306 -7.30 8.21 38.99
N ARG A 307 -6.38 8.49 39.93
CA ARG A 307 -6.44 7.94 41.30
C ARG A 307 -6.55 6.40 41.26
N GLN A 308 -7.61 5.83 41.85
CA GLN A 308 -7.92 4.40 41.84
C GLN A 308 -8.89 4.01 40.72
N THR A 309 -9.17 4.91 39.77
CA THR A 309 -9.95 4.59 38.57
C THR A 309 -9.00 4.20 37.45
N TRP A 310 -9.17 2.98 36.94
CA TRP A 310 -8.39 2.42 35.85
C TRP A 310 -9.32 2.14 34.67
N ILE A 311 -9.03 2.70 33.51
CA ILE A 311 -9.92 2.66 32.35
C ILE A 311 -9.15 2.13 31.14
N SER A 312 -9.54 1.00 30.56
CA SER A 312 -9.05 0.59 29.24
C SER A 312 -10.04 1.04 28.17
N VAL A 313 -9.61 1.92 27.28
CA VAL A 313 -10.48 2.60 26.31
C VAL A 313 -9.80 2.68 24.95
N ASN A 314 -10.57 2.58 23.86
CA ASN A 314 -10.07 2.96 22.54
C ASN A 314 -10.28 4.45 22.32
N LEU A 315 -9.23 5.26 22.38
CA LEU A 315 -9.35 6.68 22.04
C LEU A 315 -9.35 6.83 20.51
N PRO A 316 -10.18 7.72 19.95
CA PRO A 316 -10.37 7.91 18.52
C PRO A 316 -9.23 8.75 17.91
N VAL A 317 -8.00 8.28 18.06
CA VAL A 317 -6.78 8.89 17.53
C VAL A 317 -5.99 7.90 16.70
N MET A 318 -5.07 8.41 15.87
CA MET A 318 -4.13 7.61 15.07
C MET A 318 -3.02 6.95 15.93
N LYS A 319 -3.38 6.41 17.09
CA LYS A 319 -2.53 5.60 17.97
C LYS A 319 -3.13 4.21 18.12
N ALA A 320 -3.54 3.74 19.30
CA ALA A 320 -3.98 2.35 19.47
C ALA A 320 -5.14 1.99 18.53
N MET A 321 -6.23 2.75 18.56
CA MET A 321 -7.41 2.48 17.72
C MET A 321 -7.10 2.61 16.22
N GLY A 322 -6.40 3.67 15.81
CA GLY A 322 -6.02 3.88 14.41
C GLY A 322 -5.04 2.81 13.87
N GLU A 323 -4.10 2.34 14.69
CA GLU A 323 -3.18 1.26 14.32
C GLU A 323 -3.89 -0.11 14.28
N LYS A 324 -4.84 -0.38 15.18
CA LYS A 324 -5.73 -1.56 15.07
C LYS A 324 -6.49 -1.55 13.75
N MET A 325 -7.13 -0.43 13.41
CA MET A 325 -7.85 -0.28 12.14
C MET A 325 -6.92 -0.49 10.94
N LYS A 326 -5.74 0.13 10.94
CA LYS A 326 -4.73 -0.09 9.90
C LYS A 326 -4.31 -1.54 9.78
N TRP A 327 -4.13 -2.23 10.92
CA TRP A 327 -3.81 -3.66 10.94
C TRP A 327 -4.95 -4.51 10.40
N ILE A 328 -6.19 -4.25 10.78
CA ILE A 328 -7.38 -4.96 10.27
C ILE A 328 -7.50 -4.77 8.76
N LEU A 329 -7.36 -3.53 8.29
CA LEU A 329 -7.32 -3.19 6.87
C LEU A 329 -6.13 -3.84 6.15
N ALA A 330 -5.01 -4.04 6.85
CA ALA A 330 -3.83 -4.72 6.32
C ALA A 330 -4.04 -6.21 6.04
N GLN A 331 -4.79 -6.90 6.90
CA GLN A 331 -4.96 -8.35 6.79
C GLN A 331 -5.88 -8.78 5.63
N LYS A 332 -6.53 -7.84 4.93
CA LYS A 332 -7.59 -8.07 3.91
C LYS A 332 -8.83 -8.74 4.49
N PHE A 333 -9.21 -8.34 5.70
CA PHE A 333 -10.54 -8.68 6.20
C PHE A 333 -11.62 -8.09 5.30
N ALA A 334 -12.83 -8.67 5.32
CA ALA A 334 -13.99 -8.09 4.65
C ALA A 334 -14.16 -6.64 5.08
N GLY A 335 -13.90 -6.33 6.35
CA GLY A 335 -13.78 -4.96 6.81
C GLY A 335 -13.74 -4.86 8.33
N PHE A 336 -14.27 -3.76 8.86
CA PHE A 336 -14.39 -3.58 10.30
C PHE A 336 -15.70 -2.91 10.68
N GLY A 337 -16.08 -3.04 11.94
CA GLY A 337 -17.18 -2.30 12.50
C GLY A 337 -16.79 -1.52 13.73
N ILE A 338 -17.57 -0.48 14.02
CA ILE A 338 -17.46 0.28 15.26
C ILE A 338 -18.78 0.10 16.00
N SER A 339 -18.69 -0.21 17.30
CA SER A 339 -19.85 -0.32 18.19
C SER A 339 -20.68 0.98 18.19
N SER A 340 -21.83 0.98 18.86
CA SER A 340 -22.85 2.01 18.63
C SER A 340 -22.33 3.45 18.58
N ALA A 341 -22.78 4.21 17.58
CA ALA A 341 -22.55 5.66 17.47
C ALA A 341 -22.96 6.43 18.74
N LEU A 342 -23.93 5.92 19.50
CA LEU A 342 -24.33 6.52 20.78
C LEU A 342 -23.31 6.29 21.90
N SER A 343 -22.43 5.30 21.78
CA SER A 343 -21.31 5.04 22.71
C SER A 343 -20.03 5.80 22.34
N ASP A 344 -20.02 6.54 21.25
CA ASP A 344 -18.92 7.39 20.81
C ASP A 344 -19.02 8.76 21.52
N ASP A 345 -19.06 9.87 20.79
CA ASP A 345 -19.40 11.20 21.30
C ASP A 345 -20.35 11.91 20.31
N PRO A 346 -21.66 11.55 20.31
CA PRO A 346 -22.61 12.02 19.30
C PRO A 346 -22.85 13.53 19.32
N GLU A 347 -22.53 14.20 20.42
CA GLU A 347 -22.73 15.64 20.61
C GLU A 347 -21.42 16.45 20.53
N GLY A 348 -20.26 15.79 20.35
CA GLY A 348 -18.96 16.47 20.24
C GLY A 348 -18.48 17.13 21.53
N GLN A 349 -18.88 16.61 22.69
CA GLN A 349 -18.59 17.22 23.99
C GLN A 349 -17.16 16.97 24.49
N CYS A 350 -16.42 16.05 23.88
CA CYS A 350 -15.03 15.73 24.21
C CYS A 350 -14.00 16.67 23.54
N GLY A 351 -14.43 17.80 22.96
CA GLY A 351 -13.52 18.75 22.30
C GLY A 351 -13.09 18.35 20.89
N THR A 352 -13.82 17.43 20.26
CA THR A 352 -13.67 16.99 18.87
C THR A 352 -15.01 17.10 18.16
N ASP A 353 -15.03 17.12 16.82
CA ASP A 353 -16.30 17.04 16.08
C ASP A 353 -17.08 15.75 16.46
N PRO A 354 -18.43 15.73 16.37
CA PRO A 354 -19.25 14.57 16.71
C PRO A 354 -18.77 13.22 16.16
N LEU A 355 -18.96 12.15 16.93
CA LEU A 355 -18.64 10.77 16.55
C LEU A 355 -17.18 10.56 16.07
N PRO A 356 -16.20 10.92 16.91
CA PRO A 356 -14.79 10.90 16.54
C PRO A 356 -14.27 9.50 16.18
N ALA A 357 -14.74 8.42 16.82
CA ALA A 357 -14.32 7.06 16.46
C ALA A 357 -14.83 6.66 15.07
N HIS A 358 -16.09 6.99 14.75
CA HIS A 358 -16.66 6.74 13.42
C HIS A 358 -16.08 7.65 12.34
N ARG A 359 -15.69 8.88 12.69
CA ARG A 359 -14.96 9.79 11.78
C ARG A 359 -13.55 9.30 11.50
N LEU A 360 -12.82 8.82 12.51
CA LEU A 360 -11.50 8.20 12.33
C LEU A 360 -11.59 6.99 11.40
N ALA A 361 -12.58 6.13 11.62
CA ALA A 361 -12.92 5.02 10.74
C ALA A 361 -13.22 5.48 9.31
N THR A 362 -14.08 6.49 9.16
CA THR A 362 -14.45 7.10 7.87
C THR A 362 -13.23 7.66 7.14
N GLN A 363 -12.32 8.32 7.85
CA GLN A 363 -11.08 8.85 7.28
C GLN A 363 -10.17 7.73 6.75
N LEU A 364 -10.08 6.60 7.46
CA LEU A 364 -9.30 5.45 6.99
C LEU A 364 -9.98 4.72 5.83
N PHE A 365 -11.30 4.69 5.83
CA PHE A 365 -12.14 4.03 4.83
C PHE A 365 -12.28 4.84 3.52
N SER A 366 -12.38 6.17 3.59
CA SER A 366 -12.46 7.05 2.41
C SER A 366 -11.13 7.09 1.65
N ASN A 367 -10.01 7.07 2.37
CA ASN A 367 -8.66 6.95 1.79
C ASN A 367 -8.40 5.60 1.10
N THR A 368 -9.33 4.64 1.22
CA THR A 368 -9.24 3.31 0.60
C THR A 368 -10.25 3.11 -0.53
N LEU A 369 -11.01 4.13 -0.96
CA LEU A 369 -12.10 4.06 -1.95
C LEU A 369 -12.00 5.12 -3.08
N THR A 370 -10.84 5.30 -3.72
CA THR A 370 -10.76 6.02 -5.01
C THR A 370 -9.93 5.26 -6.04
N ALA A 371 -10.42 5.29 -7.27
CA ALA A 371 -10.05 4.46 -8.41
C ALA A 371 -8.81 4.95 -9.18
N ASN A 372 -8.32 4.01 -10.03
CA ASN A 372 -7.23 4.05 -11.00
C ASN A 372 -5.82 3.69 -10.47
N ALA A 373 -5.29 2.57 -10.97
CA ALA A 373 -3.89 2.21 -10.85
C ALA A 373 -3.04 3.20 -11.67
N PRO A 374 -2.14 3.98 -11.06
CA PRO A 374 -1.39 4.99 -11.79
C PRO A 374 -0.24 4.34 -12.58
N LYS A 375 -0.12 4.69 -13.87
CA LYS A 375 1.20 4.94 -14.44
C LYS A 375 1.87 5.98 -13.56
N CYS A 376 3.14 5.80 -13.22
CA CYS A 376 3.81 6.74 -12.35
C CYS A 376 3.74 8.17 -12.85
N THR A 377 3.16 9.04 -12.03
CA THR A 377 3.08 10.47 -12.34
C THR A 377 4.48 11.06 -12.32
N ARG A 378 4.90 11.49 -13.51
CA ARG A 378 6.08 12.30 -13.82
C ARG A 378 5.65 13.52 -14.61
N LEU A 379 5.77 14.70 -14.02
CA LEU A 379 5.50 15.98 -14.68
C LEU A 379 6.81 16.52 -15.22
N CYS A 380 6.84 16.87 -16.49
CA CYS A 380 8.02 17.37 -17.16
C CYS A 380 7.73 18.79 -17.63
N TYR A 381 8.36 19.79 -17.01
CA TYR A 381 8.11 21.19 -17.35
C TYR A 381 9.06 21.65 -18.44
N LEU A 382 8.48 22.31 -19.43
CA LEU A 382 9.19 23.06 -20.45
C LEU A 382 8.96 24.55 -20.25
N ASP A 383 10.02 25.31 -20.44
CA ASP A 383 10.01 26.76 -20.32
C ASP A 383 10.09 27.38 -21.73
N PRO A 384 9.01 28.00 -22.24
CA PRO A 384 9.01 28.54 -23.60
C PRO A 384 10.11 29.56 -23.89
N ASP A 385 10.63 30.28 -22.88
CA ASP A 385 11.68 31.29 -23.09
C ASP A 385 13.06 30.66 -23.28
N ASP A 386 13.27 29.44 -22.75
CA ASP A 386 14.54 28.70 -22.82
C ASP A 386 14.52 27.62 -23.91
N VAL A 387 13.35 27.34 -24.49
CA VAL A 387 13.17 26.31 -25.52
C VAL A 387 13.24 26.97 -26.89
N ASP A 388 14.34 26.74 -27.60
CA ASP A 388 14.50 27.19 -28.98
C ASP A 388 13.81 26.27 -30.01
N ASP A 389 13.73 26.75 -31.25
CA ASP A 389 13.16 26.01 -32.39
C ASP A 389 13.85 24.66 -32.62
N THR A 390 15.14 24.56 -32.25
CA THR A 390 15.98 23.37 -32.45
C THR A 390 15.87 22.34 -31.33
N PHE A 391 15.10 22.61 -30.27
CA PHE A 391 14.90 21.67 -29.16
C PHE A 391 14.48 20.29 -29.68
N PRO A 392 15.27 19.23 -29.43
CA PRO A 392 15.08 17.93 -30.07
C PRO A 392 14.03 17.11 -29.32
N ILE A 393 12.76 17.55 -29.37
CA ILE A 393 11.65 16.88 -28.67
C ILE A 393 11.48 15.42 -29.08
N ASP A 394 11.85 15.05 -30.32
CA ASP A 394 11.80 13.67 -30.80
C ASP A 394 12.78 12.73 -30.03
N ASN A 395 13.77 13.26 -29.32
CA ASN A 395 14.64 12.48 -28.42
C ASN A 395 13.98 12.14 -27.08
N LEU A 396 12.87 12.82 -26.73
CA LEU A 396 12.15 12.56 -25.49
C LEU A 396 11.37 11.25 -25.63
N SER A 397 11.69 10.26 -24.80
CA SER A 397 10.93 9.01 -24.76
C SER A 397 9.53 9.24 -24.18
N ALA A 398 8.51 8.68 -24.82
CA ALA A 398 7.12 8.80 -24.39
C ALA A 398 6.86 8.24 -22.98
N ASP A 399 7.72 7.33 -22.48
CA ASP A 399 7.59 6.73 -21.15
C ASP A 399 8.32 7.51 -20.04
N TYR A 400 9.05 8.58 -20.38
CA TYR A 400 9.72 9.44 -19.40
C TYR A 400 8.73 10.33 -18.68
N CYS A 401 7.73 10.84 -19.38
CA CYS A 401 6.76 11.80 -18.84
C CYS A 401 5.35 11.20 -18.88
N SER A 402 4.60 11.40 -17.80
CA SER A 402 3.16 11.16 -17.80
C SER A 402 2.38 12.42 -18.19
N HIS A 403 2.96 13.58 -17.87
CA HIS A 403 2.42 14.90 -18.13
C HIS A 403 3.56 15.78 -18.63
N LEU A 404 3.30 16.54 -19.69
CA LEU A 404 4.08 17.70 -20.09
C LEU A 404 3.40 18.94 -19.53
N VAL A 405 4.18 19.86 -18.97
CA VAL A 405 3.65 21.12 -18.44
C VAL A 405 4.31 22.26 -19.20
N VAL A 406 3.51 23.06 -19.90
CA VAL A 406 3.98 24.25 -20.62
C VAL A 406 3.60 25.48 -19.83
N ARG A 407 4.58 26.34 -19.55
CA ARG A 407 4.41 27.56 -18.76
C ARG A 407 3.98 28.75 -19.63
N TYR A 408 3.67 29.87 -18.97
CA TYR A 408 3.40 31.19 -19.57
C TYR A 408 2.04 31.36 -20.25
N PHE A 409 1.05 30.67 -19.70
CA PHE A 409 -0.36 31.03 -19.87
C PHE A 409 -0.69 32.02 -18.76
N ASP A 410 -0.24 33.25 -18.90
CA ASP A 410 -0.20 34.23 -17.83
C ASP A 410 -1.44 35.14 -17.85
N LEU A 411 -1.56 36.05 -16.88
CA LEU A 411 -2.70 36.96 -16.75
C LEU A 411 -2.27 38.39 -17.02
N ASP A 412 -3.09 39.17 -17.74
CA ASP A 412 -2.94 40.62 -17.78
C ASP A 412 -3.85 41.34 -16.77
N LEU A 413 -3.60 42.65 -16.60
CA LEU A 413 -4.45 43.52 -15.77
C LEU A 413 -5.84 43.75 -16.37
N GLN A 414 -6.06 43.36 -17.62
CA GLN A 414 -7.33 43.46 -18.34
C GLN A 414 -8.21 42.21 -18.16
N ARG A 415 -7.67 41.16 -17.49
CA ARG A 415 -8.29 39.87 -17.15
C ARG A 415 -8.23 38.81 -18.23
N ASN A 416 -7.52 39.05 -19.33
CA ASN A 416 -7.36 38.03 -20.36
C ASN A 416 -6.22 37.09 -19.97
N VAL A 417 -6.36 35.82 -20.35
CA VAL A 417 -5.22 34.91 -20.42
C VAL A 417 -4.32 35.38 -21.57
N VAL A 418 -3.12 35.85 -21.23
CA VAL A 418 -2.10 36.23 -22.20
C VAL A 418 -1.17 35.04 -22.40
N VAL A 419 -1.21 34.52 -23.62
CA VAL A 419 -0.34 33.43 -24.04
C VAL A 419 0.85 34.03 -24.78
N ALA A 420 2.06 33.66 -24.37
CA ALA A 420 3.27 34.07 -25.08
C ALA A 420 3.36 33.31 -26.43
N GLU A 421 3.79 33.98 -27.51
CA GLU A 421 3.86 33.40 -28.86
C GLU A 421 4.71 32.12 -28.90
N ASN A 422 5.85 32.13 -28.19
CA ASN A 422 6.71 30.95 -28.03
C ASN A 422 6.02 29.79 -27.28
N ALA A 423 5.06 30.08 -26.39
CA ALA A 423 4.30 29.05 -25.71
C ALA A 423 3.30 28.36 -26.65
N GLU A 424 2.64 29.10 -27.55
CA GLU A 424 1.76 28.55 -28.57
C GLU A 424 2.54 27.64 -29.53
N GLN A 425 3.67 28.12 -30.05
CA GLN A 425 4.55 27.34 -30.94
C GLN A 425 5.05 26.05 -30.27
N LEU A 426 5.38 26.11 -28.97
CA LEU A 426 5.80 24.94 -28.22
C LEU A 426 4.66 23.93 -28.03
N VAL A 427 3.43 24.39 -27.76
CA VAL A 427 2.25 23.51 -27.69
C VAL A 427 2.02 22.81 -29.03
N GLU A 428 2.07 23.53 -30.15
CA GLU A 428 1.96 22.93 -31.48
C GLU A 428 3.04 21.87 -31.75
N LYS A 429 4.30 22.17 -31.36
CA LYS A 429 5.43 21.23 -31.48
C LYS A 429 5.20 19.97 -30.63
N ILE A 430 4.69 20.12 -29.40
CA ILE A 430 4.35 19.01 -28.51
C ILE A 430 3.23 18.16 -29.12
N ASP A 431 2.20 18.76 -29.68
CA ASP A 431 1.09 18.03 -30.30
C ASP A 431 1.52 17.27 -31.55
N GLY A 432 2.37 17.87 -32.37
CA GLY A 432 3.00 17.20 -33.50
C GLY A 432 3.80 15.97 -33.06
N TRP A 433 4.50 16.04 -31.93
CA TRP A 433 5.20 14.89 -31.34
C TRP A 433 4.23 13.86 -30.74
N ARG A 434 3.21 14.29 -29.96
CA ARG A 434 2.18 13.40 -29.38
C ARG A 434 1.46 12.59 -30.45
N GLY A 435 1.15 13.20 -31.60
CA GLY A 435 0.51 12.54 -32.74
C GLY A 435 1.33 11.43 -33.40
N LYS A 436 2.67 11.40 -33.19
CA LYS A 436 3.56 10.33 -33.69
C LYS A 436 3.62 9.12 -32.76
N ILE A 437 3.15 9.24 -31.52
CA ILE A 437 3.26 8.17 -30.51
C ILE A 437 2.14 7.15 -30.73
N LEU A 438 2.51 5.90 -31.04
CA LEU A 438 1.56 4.80 -31.24
C LEU A 438 0.99 4.25 -29.92
N ASP A 439 1.72 4.44 -28.82
CA ASP A 439 1.31 4.08 -27.47
C ASP A 439 0.55 5.26 -26.80
N VAL A 440 0.35 5.18 -25.49
CA VAL A 440 -0.29 6.28 -24.73
C VAL A 440 0.68 7.46 -24.59
N ALA A 441 0.38 8.56 -25.29
CA ALA A 441 1.09 9.82 -25.18
C ALA A 441 0.93 10.47 -23.78
N PRO A 442 1.88 11.32 -23.34
CA PRO A 442 1.73 12.11 -22.13
C PRO A 442 0.55 13.08 -22.25
N LYS A 443 -0.07 13.39 -21.11
CA LYS A 443 -1.04 14.48 -21.02
C LYS A 443 -0.34 15.83 -21.13
N LEU A 444 -1.05 16.86 -21.58
CA LEU A 444 -0.57 18.23 -21.65
C LEU A 444 -1.30 19.10 -20.62
N LEU A 445 -0.55 19.76 -19.74
CA LEU A 445 -1.07 20.75 -18.81
C LEU A 445 -0.56 22.14 -19.17
N LEU A 446 -1.46 23.13 -19.14
CA LEU A 446 -1.11 24.54 -19.30
C LEU A 446 -0.89 25.14 -17.90
N SER A 447 0.26 25.76 -17.64
CA SER A 447 0.59 26.34 -16.33
C SER A 447 0.32 27.84 -16.28
N LEU A 448 -0.61 28.21 -15.42
CA LEU A 448 -1.15 29.55 -15.24
C LEU A 448 -0.42 30.34 -14.17
N GLY A 449 -0.05 31.57 -14.52
CA GLY A 449 0.34 32.62 -13.59
C GLY A 449 1.74 32.49 -13.00
N SER A 450 2.60 31.69 -13.64
CA SER A 450 3.96 31.44 -13.16
C SER A 450 4.91 32.65 -13.32
N LYS A 451 4.51 33.71 -14.06
CA LYS A 451 5.17 35.03 -14.08
C LYS A 451 4.39 36.13 -13.34
N GLN A 452 3.30 35.80 -12.64
CA GLN A 452 2.44 36.79 -12.02
C GLN A 452 2.83 37.11 -10.59
N THR A 453 2.88 38.41 -10.29
CA THR A 453 3.11 38.91 -8.92
C THR A 453 1.87 38.69 -8.06
N THR A 454 2.06 38.68 -6.74
CA THR A 454 0.95 38.52 -5.79
C THR A 454 -0.09 39.64 -5.94
N GLY A 455 0.33 40.85 -6.31
CA GLY A 455 -0.58 41.96 -6.58
C GLY A 455 -1.54 41.72 -7.74
N VAL A 456 -1.08 41.10 -8.84
CA VAL A 456 -1.94 40.77 -9.99
C VAL A 456 -2.96 39.71 -9.62
N TRP A 457 -2.52 38.65 -8.94
CA TRP A 457 -3.42 37.61 -8.43
C TRP A 457 -4.51 38.19 -7.52
N GLN A 458 -4.14 39.05 -6.57
CA GLN A 458 -5.09 39.71 -5.68
C GLN A 458 -6.10 40.60 -6.43
N PHE A 459 -5.63 41.37 -7.42
CA PHE A 459 -6.48 42.27 -8.20
C PHE A 459 -7.54 41.52 -9.01
N ILE A 460 -7.19 40.36 -9.55
CA ILE A 460 -8.10 39.56 -10.37
C ILE A 460 -9.02 38.72 -9.48
N LEU A 461 -8.46 37.98 -8.52
CA LEU A 461 -9.23 37.01 -7.73
C LEU A 461 -10.04 37.64 -6.59
N GLY A 462 -9.66 38.84 -6.14
CA GLY A 462 -10.35 39.57 -5.07
C GLY A 462 -11.74 40.08 -5.45
N ASN A 463 -12.16 39.96 -6.72
CA ASN A 463 -13.50 40.30 -7.18
C ASN A 463 -14.20 39.04 -7.73
N ASP A 464 -15.35 38.67 -7.14
CA ASP A 464 -16.08 37.45 -7.49
C ASP A 464 -16.51 37.37 -8.95
N PHE A 465 -16.91 38.51 -9.55
CA PHE A 465 -17.32 38.54 -10.96
C PHE A 465 -16.13 38.23 -11.87
N ARG A 466 -14.99 38.90 -11.63
CA ARG A 466 -13.77 38.71 -12.43
C ARG A 466 -13.20 37.30 -12.30
N ARG A 467 -13.26 36.73 -11.09
CA ARG A 467 -12.75 35.37 -10.82
C ARG A 467 -13.56 34.29 -11.55
N LYS A 468 -14.88 34.44 -11.60
CA LYS A 468 -15.77 33.52 -12.35
C LYS A 468 -15.60 33.63 -13.86
N GLU A 469 -15.49 34.87 -14.36
CA GLU A 469 -15.19 35.13 -15.77
C GLU A 469 -13.86 34.48 -16.17
N LEU A 470 -12.80 34.66 -15.37
CA LEU A 470 -11.51 34.00 -15.58
C LEU A 470 -11.66 32.46 -15.57
N ALA A 471 -12.41 31.90 -14.64
CA ALA A 471 -12.62 30.44 -14.57
C ALA A 471 -13.26 29.89 -15.85
N GLU A 472 -14.27 30.58 -16.40
CA GLU A 472 -14.90 30.22 -17.67
C GLU A 472 -13.94 30.32 -18.86
N GLU A 473 -13.12 31.38 -18.90
CA GLU A 473 -12.09 31.55 -19.93
C GLU A 473 -11.02 30.46 -19.89
N LEU A 474 -10.57 30.08 -18.70
CA LEU A 474 -9.59 28.99 -18.52
C LEU A 474 -10.12 27.66 -19.01
N VAL A 475 -11.37 27.32 -18.67
CA VAL A 475 -12.01 26.09 -19.15
C VAL A 475 -12.20 26.14 -20.67
N LYS A 476 -12.55 27.30 -21.23
CA LYS A 476 -12.65 27.48 -22.69
C LYS A 476 -11.30 27.30 -23.37
N LEU A 477 -10.22 27.86 -22.81
CA LEU A 477 -8.86 27.72 -23.32
C LEU A 477 -8.44 26.25 -23.37
N VAL A 478 -8.59 25.51 -22.27
CA VAL A 478 -8.28 24.07 -22.23
C VAL A 478 -9.10 23.31 -23.27
N ASN A 479 -10.42 23.56 -23.36
CA ASN A 479 -11.27 22.89 -24.34
C ASN A 479 -10.99 23.27 -25.81
N SER A 480 -10.42 24.44 -26.05
CA SER A 480 -10.05 24.90 -27.40
C SER A 480 -8.68 24.40 -27.85
N THR A 481 -7.88 23.86 -26.93
CA THR A 481 -6.57 23.29 -27.19
C THR A 481 -6.63 21.76 -27.06
N THR A 482 -5.50 21.10 -27.28
CA THR A 482 -5.28 19.67 -27.01
C THR A 482 -4.89 19.38 -25.56
N ALA A 483 -4.97 20.40 -24.70
CA ALA A 483 -4.60 20.29 -23.30
C ALA A 483 -5.59 19.42 -22.53
N ASP A 484 -5.07 18.63 -21.60
CA ASP A 484 -5.84 17.75 -20.74
C ASP A 484 -6.19 18.43 -19.40
N GLY A 485 -5.57 19.57 -19.09
CA GLY A 485 -5.77 20.24 -17.82
C GLY A 485 -5.01 21.55 -17.63
N LEU A 486 -5.15 22.10 -16.42
CA LEU A 486 -4.59 23.37 -15.99
C LEU A 486 -3.80 23.19 -14.70
N GLU A 487 -2.60 23.77 -14.65
CA GLU A 487 -1.88 24.01 -13.40
C GLU A 487 -2.08 25.46 -12.96
N ILE A 488 -2.48 25.68 -11.71
CA ILE A 488 -2.50 27.02 -11.09
C ILE A 488 -1.19 27.22 -10.31
N SER A 489 -0.39 28.22 -10.71
CA SER A 489 0.97 28.44 -10.21
C SER A 489 1.17 29.84 -9.62
N TRP A 490 0.65 30.06 -8.41
CA TRP A 490 0.94 31.26 -7.62
C TRP A 490 2.28 31.10 -6.89
N THR A 491 3.37 31.10 -7.65
CA THR A 491 4.70 30.68 -7.15
C THR A 491 5.86 31.62 -7.48
N LEU A 492 5.64 32.69 -8.25
CA LEU A 492 6.67 33.72 -8.47
C LEU A 492 6.96 34.48 -7.16
N GLU A 493 5.91 34.88 -6.47
CA GLU A 493 5.95 35.51 -5.15
C GLU A 493 5.09 34.71 -4.18
N SER A 494 5.42 34.82 -2.89
CA SER A 494 4.65 34.19 -1.82
C SER A 494 3.29 34.88 -1.67
N MET A 495 2.27 34.09 -1.30
CA MET A 495 1.04 34.64 -0.77
C MET A 495 1.34 35.39 0.53
N VAL A 496 0.59 36.45 0.81
CA VAL A 496 0.89 37.36 1.92
C VAL A 496 -0.19 37.36 2.99
N SER A 497 -1.35 36.74 2.73
CA SER A 497 -2.48 36.79 3.66
C SER A 497 -3.44 35.60 3.55
N GLU A 498 -4.27 35.41 4.59
CA GLU A 498 -5.41 34.48 4.57
C GLU A 498 -6.48 34.85 3.50
N PHE A 499 -6.46 36.09 2.99
CA PHE A 499 -7.34 36.48 1.88
C PHE A 499 -6.92 35.78 0.57
N ASP A 500 -5.61 35.65 0.32
CA ASP A 500 -5.06 34.96 -0.85
C ASP A 500 -5.48 33.49 -0.87
N LYS A 501 -5.39 32.83 0.29
CA LYS A 501 -5.86 31.47 0.51
C LYS A 501 -7.33 31.27 0.14
N LYS A 502 -8.20 32.19 0.56
CA LYS A 502 -9.64 32.14 0.24
C LYS A 502 -9.89 32.36 -1.25
N ASN A 503 -9.14 33.26 -1.87
CA ASN A 503 -9.27 33.57 -3.30
C ASN A 503 -8.79 32.43 -4.19
N LEU A 504 -7.67 31.78 -3.86
CA LEU A 504 -7.18 30.61 -4.57
C LEU A 504 -8.18 29.45 -4.48
N LYS A 505 -8.72 29.20 -3.27
CA LYS A 505 -9.80 28.24 -3.06
C LYS A 505 -11.01 28.55 -3.94
N ALA A 506 -11.49 29.79 -3.90
CA ALA A 506 -12.66 30.20 -4.65
C ALA A 506 -12.44 30.09 -6.17
N LEU A 507 -11.22 30.38 -6.67
CA LEU A 507 -10.88 30.18 -8.07
C LEU A 507 -10.99 28.70 -8.47
N ILE A 508 -10.46 27.79 -7.65
CA ILE A 508 -10.55 26.34 -7.92
C ILE A 508 -12.00 25.87 -7.96
N ASP A 509 -12.83 26.37 -7.02
CA ASP A 509 -14.27 26.09 -7.01
C ASP A 509 -14.96 26.65 -8.26
N ASP A 510 -14.67 27.89 -8.65
CA ASP A 510 -15.25 28.52 -9.84
C ASP A 510 -14.84 27.78 -11.13
N VAL A 511 -13.59 27.31 -11.24
CA VAL A 511 -13.12 26.46 -12.37
C VAL A 511 -13.88 25.14 -12.44
N LYS A 512 -14.11 24.49 -11.29
CA LYS A 512 -14.90 23.25 -11.24
C LYS A 512 -16.36 23.45 -11.61
N VAL A 513 -16.94 24.60 -11.27
CA VAL A 513 -18.30 24.96 -11.67
C VAL A 513 -18.37 25.21 -13.18
N ALA A 514 -17.36 25.89 -13.74
CA ALA A 514 -17.27 26.15 -15.17
C ALA A 514 -17.02 24.86 -15.99
N ASP A 515 -16.27 23.90 -15.45
CA ASP A 515 -16.05 22.59 -16.08
C ASP A 515 -17.24 21.63 -15.89
N VAL A 516 -18.33 21.90 -16.60
CA VAL A 516 -19.57 21.11 -16.56
C VAL A 516 -19.34 19.63 -16.92
N ARG A 517 -18.34 19.32 -17.74
CA ARG A 517 -18.04 17.95 -18.18
C ARG A 517 -17.14 17.20 -17.19
N GLY A 518 -16.48 17.90 -16.27
CA GLY A 518 -15.54 17.31 -15.32
C GLY A 518 -14.31 16.70 -16.00
N THR A 519 -13.92 17.22 -17.16
CA THR A 519 -12.83 16.68 -17.98
C THR A 519 -11.48 17.37 -17.74
N VAL A 520 -11.47 18.55 -17.12
CA VAL A 520 -10.26 19.35 -16.89
C VAL A 520 -9.52 18.84 -15.67
N GLU A 521 -8.28 18.36 -15.86
CA GLU A 521 -7.40 18.02 -14.74
C GLU A 521 -6.88 19.29 -14.06
N ILE A 522 -7.04 19.41 -12.74
CA ILE A 522 -6.59 20.58 -11.97
C ILE A 522 -5.37 20.19 -11.13
N ALA A 523 -4.24 20.82 -11.45
CA ALA A 523 -3.02 20.76 -10.67
C ALA A 523 -2.76 22.09 -9.95
N VAL A 524 -2.15 22.04 -8.76
CA VAL A 524 -1.80 23.25 -8.01
C VAL A 524 -0.32 23.20 -7.64
N ALA A 525 0.44 24.19 -8.10
CA ALA A 525 1.83 24.36 -7.72
C ALA A 525 1.92 25.15 -6.40
N ALA A 526 2.67 24.61 -5.44
CA ALA A 526 2.78 25.12 -4.09
C ALA A 526 4.22 25.56 -3.77
N SER A 527 4.39 26.86 -3.53
CA SER A 527 5.65 27.42 -3.04
C SER A 527 5.95 27.01 -1.58
N VAL A 528 7.25 26.94 -1.26
CA VAL A 528 7.74 26.53 0.06
C VAL A 528 7.35 27.55 1.13
N ASP A 529 7.52 28.84 0.85
CA ASP A 529 7.23 29.92 1.79
C ASP A 529 5.74 30.01 2.11
N SER A 530 4.86 30.01 1.10
CA SER A 530 3.41 29.98 1.31
C SER A 530 2.95 28.72 2.03
N SER A 531 3.68 27.60 1.87
CA SER A 531 3.41 26.38 2.62
C SER A 531 3.70 26.61 4.10
N TYR A 532 4.90 27.04 4.47
CA TYR A 532 5.23 27.25 5.88
C TYR A 532 4.48 28.42 6.54
N ALA A 533 3.95 29.35 5.76
CA ALA A 533 3.05 30.40 6.22
C ALA A 533 1.57 29.95 6.39
N ASP A 534 1.24 28.70 6.04
CA ASP A 534 -0.11 28.11 6.12
C ASP A 534 -1.18 28.80 5.25
N PHE A 535 -0.76 29.38 4.12
CA PHE A 535 -1.62 30.09 3.18
C PHE A 535 -2.28 29.20 2.11
N TYR A 536 -2.22 27.88 2.25
CA TYR A 536 -3.02 26.95 1.45
C TYR A 536 -4.19 26.38 2.26
N ASP A 537 -5.35 26.19 1.64
CA ASP A 537 -6.44 25.41 2.22
C ASP A 537 -6.20 23.92 1.95
N TYR A 538 -5.46 23.26 2.84
CA TYR A 538 -5.01 21.87 2.70
C TYR A 538 -6.16 20.88 2.56
N GLU A 539 -7.26 21.07 3.32
CA GLU A 539 -8.42 20.17 3.25
C GLU A 539 -9.11 20.32 1.90
N HIS A 540 -9.31 21.56 1.46
CA HIS A 540 -9.91 21.86 0.18
C HIS A 540 -9.07 21.27 -0.97
N LEU A 541 -7.76 21.58 -1.02
CA LEU A 541 -6.86 21.05 -2.05
C LEU A 541 -6.82 19.51 -2.07
N ASN A 542 -6.82 18.87 -0.90
CA ASN A 542 -6.85 17.42 -0.81
C ASN A 542 -8.14 16.82 -1.37
N LYS A 543 -9.25 17.57 -1.42
CA LYS A 543 -10.50 17.15 -2.06
C LYS A 543 -10.52 17.54 -3.55
N THR A 544 -10.06 18.73 -3.89
CA THR A 544 -10.33 19.33 -5.21
C THR A 544 -9.24 19.14 -6.24
N ALA A 545 -7.96 19.25 -5.87
CA ALA A 545 -6.85 19.09 -6.82
C ALA A 545 -6.61 17.62 -7.17
N ASN A 546 -6.28 17.35 -8.43
CA ASN A 546 -5.79 16.06 -8.89
C ASN A 546 -4.36 15.83 -8.38
N LEU A 547 -3.52 16.85 -8.53
CA LEU A 547 -2.11 16.83 -8.14
C LEU A 547 -1.74 18.14 -7.44
N ILE A 548 -0.90 18.04 -6.41
CA ILE A 548 -0.33 19.17 -5.68
C ILE A 548 1.19 19.11 -5.83
N ILE A 549 1.75 20.01 -6.63
CA ILE A 549 3.18 20.04 -6.94
C ILE A 549 3.89 20.90 -5.91
N LEU A 550 4.61 20.25 -5.01
CA LEU A 550 5.45 20.93 -4.03
C LEU A 550 6.72 21.40 -4.74
N HIS A 551 7.02 22.70 -4.71
CA HIS A 551 8.24 23.29 -5.27
C HIS A 551 9.49 22.99 -4.41
N SER A 552 9.70 21.71 -4.10
CA SER A 552 10.85 21.18 -3.37
C SER A 552 12.19 21.26 -4.11
N HIS A 553 12.20 21.84 -5.32
CA HIS A 553 13.39 22.25 -6.06
C HIS A 553 13.76 23.75 -5.84
N ARG A 554 13.06 24.46 -4.96
CA ARG A 554 13.31 25.88 -4.61
C ARG A 554 13.57 26.07 -3.11
N LEU A 555 14.26 25.11 -2.49
CA LEU A 555 14.56 25.14 -1.05
C LEU A 555 15.74 26.06 -0.69
N HIS A 556 16.44 26.58 -1.70
CA HIS A 556 17.54 27.54 -1.56
C HIS A 556 17.50 28.51 -2.74
N SER A 557 18.03 29.72 -2.55
CA SER A 557 17.96 30.80 -3.52
C SER A 557 19.33 31.47 -3.69
N PRO A 558 19.66 32.00 -4.88
CA PRO A 558 20.90 32.77 -5.05
C PRO A 558 20.91 34.07 -4.23
N SER A 559 19.76 34.52 -3.71
CA SER A 559 19.65 35.70 -2.84
C SER A 559 20.00 35.43 -1.37
N THR A 560 20.18 34.16 -0.95
CA THR A 560 20.57 33.86 0.43
C THR A 560 22.06 34.14 0.64
N PRO A 561 22.48 34.75 1.78
CA PRO A 561 23.87 35.12 2.04
C PRO A 561 24.76 33.93 2.44
N TYR A 562 24.33 32.71 2.12
CA TYR A 562 25.08 31.49 2.38
C TYR A 562 24.86 30.45 1.29
N THR A 563 25.83 29.56 1.15
CA THR A 563 25.79 28.42 0.23
C THR A 563 24.76 27.37 0.69
N GLY A 564 24.17 26.66 -0.26
CA GLY A 564 23.18 25.61 0.00
C GLY A 564 22.81 24.84 -1.27
N HIS A 565 21.83 23.96 -1.17
CA HIS A 565 21.28 23.21 -2.30
C HIS A 565 19.79 23.44 -2.42
N PHE A 566 19.25 23.48 -3.63
CA PHE A 566 17.85 23.83 -3.87
C PHE A 566 16.85 22.67 -3.64
N SER A 567 17.33 21.47 -3.29
CA SER A 567 16.54 20.23 -3.26
C SER A 567 17.06 19.10 -2.34
N PRO A 568 17.67 19.38 -1.16
CA PRO A 568 18.23 18.33 -0.31
C PRO A 568 17.12 17.42 0.25
N ILE A 569 17.37 16.10 0.36
CA ILE A 569 16.39 15.18 0.95
C ILE A 569 16.25 15.43 2.45
N ARG A 570 17.38 15.61 3.14
CA ARG A 570 17.47 15.83 4.59
C ARG A 570 18.41 16.97 4.92
N ALA A 571 18.27 17.47 6.15
CA ALA A 571 19.06 18.58 6.64
C ALA A 571 20.46 18.09 7.03
N THR A 572 21.49 18.85 6.66
CA THR A 572 22.83 18.68 7.24
C THR A 572 22.93 19.45 8.55
N SER A 573 23.92 19.12 9.38
CA SER A 573 24.20 19.82 10.64
C SER A 573 24.57 21.30 10.46
N THR A 574 24.99 21.71 9.26
CA THR A 574 25.46 23.08 8.96
C THR A 574 24.45 23.95 8.22
N MET A 575 23.34 23.37 7.76
CA MET A 575 22.25 24.13 7.14
C MET A 575 21.66 25.13 8.14
N LYS A 576 21.41 26.37 7.69
CA LYS A 576 20.83 27.43 8.54
C LYS A 576 19.37 27.18 8.88
N ASN A 577 18.63 26.48 8.02
CA ASN A 577 17.25 26.13 8.24
C ASN A 577 17.03 24.64 7.90
N ALA A 578 16.80 23.82 8.92
CA ALA A 578 16.58 22.38 8.77
C ALA A 578 15.23 22.04 8.08
N ASN A 579 14.30 23.00 7.99
CA ASN A 579 13.02 22.80 7.31
C ASN A 579 13.14 22.89 5.78
N MET A 580 14.26 23.36 5.24
CA MET A 580 14.46 23.50 3.79
C MET A 580 14.92 22.18 3.16
N THR A 581 14.10 21.13 3.29
CA THR A 581 14.38 19.76 2.82
C THR A 581 13.12 19.09 2.28
N TRP A 582 13.28 18.08 1.41
CA TRP A 582 12.15 17.28 0.91
C TRP A 582 11.40 16.58 2.05
N GLN A 583 12.13 16.00 3.00
CA GLN A 583 11.53 15.31 4.13
C GLN A 583 10.69 16.26 5.00
N ALA A 584 11.18 17.47 5.27
CA ALA A 584 10.46 18.45 6.09
C ALA A 584 9.20 18.98 5.40
N ILE A 585 9.29 19.35 4.10
CA ILE A 585 8.12 19.88 3.38
C ILE A 585 7.06 18.80 3.16
N LEU A 586 7.46 17.56 2.84
CA LEU A 586 6.51 16.44 2.76
C LEU A 586 5.87 16.17 4.13
N GLY A 587 6.67 16.20 5.20
CA GLY A 587 6.19 16.08 6.58
C GLY A 587 5.17 17.16 6.96
N HIS A 588 5.43 18.40 6.54
CA HIS A 588 4.56 19.56 6.80
C HIS A 588 3.17 19.42 6.16
N TRP A 589 3.11 19.02 4.88
CA TRP A 589 1.85 18.78 4.16
C TRP A 589 1.11 17.54 4.66
N THR A 590 1.84 16.46 4.97
CA THR A 590 1.21 15.22 5.48
C THR A 590 0.67 15.39 6.90
N ALA A 591 1.32 16.18 7.76
CA ALA A 591 0.79 16.55 9.07
C ALA A 591 -0.55 17.31 8.98
N ARG A 592 -0.79 18.00 7.87
CA ARG A 592 -2.06 18.68 7.52
C ARG A 592 -3.07 17.77 6.81
N LYS A 593 -2.86 16.45 6.90
CA LYS A 593 -3.76 15.41 6.38
C LYS A 593 -3.91 15.39 4.85
N VAL A 594 -3.02 16.02 4.09
CA VAL A 594 -3.00 15.86 2.63
C VAL A 594 -2.52 14.46 2.28
N ALA A 595 -3.25 13.77 1.40
CA ALA A 595 -2.90 12.41 1.00
C ALA A 595 -1.57 12.41 0.24
N ARG A 596 -0.62 11.57 0.66
CA ARG A 596 0.69 11.44 -0.03
C ARG A 596 0.52 11.16 -1.52
N SER A 597 -0.48 10.36 -1.90
CA SER A 597 -0.81 10.04 -3.29
C SER A 597 -1.22 11.23 -4.16
N LYS A 598 -1.48 12.41 -3.59
CA LYS A 598 -1.74 13.66 -4.33
C LYS A 598 -0.52 14.58 -4.40
N LEU A 599 0.45 14.38 -3.51
CA LEU A 599 1.64 15.22 -3.43
C LEU A 599 2.65 14.80 -4.50
N VAL A 600 3.17 15.77 -5.24
CA VAL A 600 4.23 15.59 -6.24
C VAL A 600 5.44 16.37 -5.76
N LEU A 601 6.59 15.70 -5.62
CA LEU A 601 7.85 16.36 -5.26
C LEU A 601 8.62 16.73 -6.51
N SER A 602 9.22 17.93 -6.53
CA SER A 602 9.90 18.47 -7.70
C SER A 602 11.41 18.55 -7.57
N LEU A 603 12.09 18.25 -8.69
CA LEU A 603 13.50 18.44 -9.00
C LEU A 603 13.64 19.52 -10.09
N SER A 604 14.86 19.98 -10.35
CA SER A 604 15.16 20.79 -11.55
C SER A 604 16.40 20.25 -12.27
N ALA A 605 16.36 20.23 -13.60
CA ALA A 605 17.54 19.94 -14.43
C ALA A 605 18.43 21.18 -14.63
N SER A 606 17.93 22.37 -14.29
CA SER A 606 18.74 23.58 -14.20
C SER A 606 19.60 23.57 -12.93
N THR A 607 20.52 24.54 -12.81
CA THR A 607 21.47 24.61 -11.71
C THR A 607 21.30 25.89 -10.88
N LEU A 608 21.90 25.91 -9.70
CA LEU A 608 22.01 27.08 -8.84
C LEU A 608 23.47 27.42 -8.60
N SER A 609 23.95 28.45 -9.28
CA SER A 609 25.29 28.99 -9.13
C SER A 609 25.35 30.05 -8.01
N MET A 610 26.27 29.88 -7.06
CA MET A 610 26.55 30.82 -5.97
C MET A 610 28.05 31.08 -5.87
N GLN A 611 28.44 32.28 -5.49
CA GLN A 611 29.84 32.62 -5.24
C GLN A 611 30.14 32.48 -3.74
N SER A 612 30.94 31.49 -3.36
CA SER A 612 31.34 31.24 -1.98
C SER A 612 32.48 32.19 -1.57
N LEU A 613 32.37 32.76 -0.37
CA LEU A 613 33.39 33.60 0.25
C LEU A 613 34.31 32.82 1.19
N ALA A 614 34.06 31.52 1.39
CA ALA A 614 34.87 30.67 2.24
C ALA A 614 36.20 30.29 1.57
N ASP A 615 37.25 30.08 2.38
CA ASP A 615 38.51 29.53 1.88
C ASP A 615 38.29 28.09 1.39
N GLN A 616 38.33 27.94 0.06
CA GLN A 616 38.11 26.69 -0.64
C GLN A 616 39.23 25.66 -0.44
N ARG A 617 40.40 26.06 0.10
CA ARG A 617 41.51 25.14 0.41
C ARG A 617 41.30 24.42 1.74
N SER A 618 40.50 25.00 2.64
CA SER A 618 40.22 24.42 3.96
C SER A 618 39.51 23.06 3.85
N ALA A 619 39.96 22.09 4.63
CA ALA A 619 39.30 20.79 4.74
C ALA A 619 37.89 20.91 5.35
N SER A 620 37.68 21.83 6.30
CA SER A 620 36.36 22.05 6.92
C SER A 620 35.36 22.62 5.94
N SER A 621 35.81 23.48 5.01
CA SER A 621 35.01 24.04 3.93
C SER A 621 34.55 22.95 2.95
N ARG A 622 35.46 22.05 2.56
CA ARG A 622 35.13 20.92 1.68
C ARG A 622 34.16 19.91 2.30
N GLN A 623 34.29 19.65 3.60
CA GLN A 623 33.40 18.71 4.32
C GLN A 623 32.01 19.29 4.57
N ASN A 624 31.88 20.62 4.69
CA ASN A 624 30.63 21.29 5.03
C ASN A 624 30.32 22.41 4.02
N PRO A 625 29.91 22.06 2.79
CA PRO A 625 29.71 23.05 1.73
C PRO A 625 28.45 23.90 1.95
N PHE A 626 27.51 23.47 2.79
CA PHE A 626 26.27 24.20 3.08
C PHE A 626 26.41 25.11 4.30
N GLY A 627 25.83 26.30 4.22
CA GLY A 627 25.81 27.30 5.29
C GLY A 627 27.06 28.20 5.33
N GLN A 628 27.95 28.12 4.33
CA GLN A 628 29.13 28.98 4.22
C GLN A 628 28.73 30.36 3.70
N PRO A 629 29.43 31.44 4.08
CA PRO A 629 29.13 32.77 3.55
C PRO A 629 29.21 32.81 2.02
N ALA A 630 28.19 33.40 1.38
CA ALA A 630 28.12 33.57 -0.07
C ALA A 630 27.93 35.04 -0.44
N PHE A 631 28.50 35.45 -1.57
CA PHE A 631 28.34 36.79 -2.09
C PHE A 631 26.95 36.95 -2.71
N VAL A 632 26.22 37.97 -2.25
CA VAL A 632 24.89 38.33 -2.77
C VAL A 632 24.99 39.70 -3.41
N SER A 633 24.73 39.78 -4.71
CA SER A 633 24.62 41.04 -5.44
C SER A 633 23.56 40.93 -6.50
N VAL A 634 22.64 41.90 -6.51
CA VAL A 634 21.59 42.06 -7.53
C VAL A 634 22.21 42.38 -8.91
N LEU A 635 23.44 42.90 -8.93
CA LEU A 635 24.16 43.34 -10.13
C LEU A 635 25.24 42.36 -10.60
N ARG A 636 25.40 41.19 -9.97
CA ARG A 636 26.41 40.22 -10.41
C ARG A 636 26.03 39.69 -11.80
N SER A 637 26.98 39.73 -12.73
CA SER A 637 26.82 39.13 -14.05
C SER A 637 26.61 37.62 -13.92
N LYS A 638 25.46 37.13 -14.39
CA LYS A 638 25.13 35.69 -14.48
C LYS A 638 25.64 35.03 -15.77
N LYS A 639 26.31 35.78 -16.66
CA LYS A 639 26.81 35.25 -17.95
C LYS A 639 27.84 34.13 -17.79
N ALA A 640 28.56 34.12 -16.67
CA ALA A 640 29.53 33.07 -16.35
C ALA A 640 28.91 31.94 -15.51
N ASP A 641 27.63 32.00 -15.12
CA ASP A 641 27.00 30.92 -14.36
C ASP A 641 26.79 29.69 -15.26
N ILE A 642 26.77 28.52 -14.63
CA ILE A 642 26.41 27.26 -15.29
C ILE A 642 24.89 27.12 -15.18
N HIS A 643 24.19 26.75 -16.25
CA HIS A 643 22.73 26.70 -16.31
C HIS A 643 22.16 25.33 -16.67
N SER A 644 22.95 24.45 -17.29
CA SER A 644 22.49 23.16 -17.81
C SER A 644 23.40 21.99 -17.49
N GLN A 645 22.86 20.77 -17.62
CA GLN A 645 23.63 19.53 -17.46
C GLN A 645 24.75 19.40 -18.50
N HIS A 646 24.52 19.92 -19.70
CA HIS A 646 25.51 19.99 -20.76
C HIS A 646 26.73 20.83 -20.32
N GLU A 647 26.51 22.03 -19.82
CA GLU A 647 27.59 22.91 -19.34
C GLU A 647 28.33 22.33 -18.11
N ILE A 648 27.63 21.60 -17.23
CA ILE A 648 28.26 20.88 -16.11
C ILE A 648 29.30 19.88 -16.64
N CYS A 649 28.90 19.04 -17.61
CA CYS A 649 29.80 18.01 -18.12
C CYS A 649 30.94 18.59 -18.96
N GLU A 650 30.72 19.70 -19.68
CA GLU A 650 31.80 20.46 -20.34
C GLU A 650 32.79 21.05 -19.32
N SER A 651 32.28 21.64 -18.24
CA SER A 651 33.11 22.18 -17.16
C SER A 651 33.97 21.07 -16.52
N LEU A 652 33.39 19.90 -16.25
CA LEU A 652 34.11 18.74 -15.73
C LEU A 652 35.19 18.23 -16.71
N LYS A 653 34.87 18.14 -18.01
CA LYS A 653 35.82 17.74 -19.06
C LYS A 653 36.99 18.72 -19.19
N SER A 654 36.76 20.02 -18.97
CA SER A 654 37.79 21.05 -19.03
C SER A 654 38.83 20.98 -17.90
N GLY A 655 38.57 20.21 -16.83
CA GLY A 655 39.44 20.07 -15.67
C GLY A 655 39.44 21.25 -14.70
N ASN A 656 38.67 22.31 -14.97
CA ASN A 656 38.60 23.52 -14.14
C ASN A 656 37.62 23.41 -12.95
N SER A 657 36.99 22.27 -12.78
CA SER A 657 35.96 22.06 -11.75
C SER A 657 36.00 20.65 -11.15
N GLU A 658 35.55 20.54 -9.91
CA GLU A 658 35.52 19.30 -9.13
C GLU A 658 34.08 19.00 -8.68
N GLU A 659 33.56 17.82 -9.04
CA GLU A 659 32.28 17.31 -8.53
C GLU A 659 32.47 16.78 -7.11
N SER A 660 31.49 17.01 -6.25
CA SER A 660 31.47 16.55 -4.86
C SER A 660 30.06 16.15 -4.44
N TRP A 661 29.95 15.31 -3.42
CA TRP A 661 28.69 14.73 -2.96
C TRP A 661 28.47 15.02 -1.48
N VAL A 662 27.22 15.33 -1.09
CA VAL A 662 26.84 15.54 0.31
C VAL A 662 25.95 14.39 0.78
N ASP A 663 26.55 13.41 1.46
CA ASP A 663 25.91 12.13 1.81
C ASP A 663 24.59 12.30 2.56
N MET A 664 24.54 13.15 3.60
CA MET A 664 23.32 13.31 4.42
C MET A 664 22.15 13.94 3.64
N ALA A 665 22.45 14.73 2.60
CA ALA A 665 21.46 15.45 1.81
C ALA A 665 21.13 14.77 0.46
N ASP A 666 21.90 13.74 0.08
CA ASP A 666 21.76 12.97 -1.17
C ASP A 666 21.79 13.85 -2.43
N VAL A 667 22.71 14.81 -2.48
CA VAL A 667 22.82 15.78 -3.58
C VAL A 667 24.27 16.06 -4.00
N PRO A 668 24.52 16.29 -5.30
CA PRO A 668 25.82 16.70 -5.79
C PRO A 668 25.99 18.22 -5.73
N TYR A 669 27.22 18.68 -5.85
CA TYR A 669 27.53 20.05 -6.23
C TYR A 669 28.86 20.08 -6.98
N LEU A 670 29.04 21.10 -7.81
CA LEU A 670 30.25 21.34 -8.56
C LEU A 670 30.96 22.56 -7.97
N ARG A 671 32.27 22.45 -7.81
CA ARG A 671 33.12 23.55 -7.38
C ARG A 671 33.98 24.03 -8.55
N ARG A 672 33.86 25.30 -8.92
CA ARG A 672 34.65 25.94 -9.98
C ARG A 672 35.21 27.25 -9.47
N TYR A 673 36.50 27.27 -9.14
CA TYR A 673 37.14 28.39 -8.42
C TYR A 673 36.43 28.71 -7.09
N ASP A 674 35.89 29.93 -6.95
CA ASP A 674 35.07 30.39 -5.82
C ASP A 674 33.56 30.14 -6.04
N GLN A 675 33.17 29.59 -7.18
CA GLN A 675 31.77 29.27 -7.47
C GLN A 675 31.42 27.87 -6.97
N MET A 676 30.32 27.79 -6.24
CA MET A 676 29.61 26.55 -5.91
C MET A 676 28.35 26.47 -6.76
N VAL A 677 28.21 25.39 -7.52
CA VAL A 677 27.05 25.13 -8.38
C VAL A 677 26.31 23.91 -7.82
N ALA A 678 25.15 24.15 -7.21
CA ALA A 678 24.23 23.08 -6.83
C ALA A 678 23.47 22.60 -8.07
N TYR A 679 23.26 21.29 -8.24
CA TYR A 679 22.57 20.72 -9.41
C TYR A 679 22.00 19.33 -9.10
N GLU A 680 21.21 18.78 -10.02
CA GLU A 680 20.81 17.36 -9.98
C GLU A 680 21.62 16.57 -10.99
N ASN A 681 21.92 15.31 -10.69
CA ASN A 681 22.48 14.37 -11.66
C ASN A 681 21.65 13.06 -11.66
N ALA A 682 22.03 12.11 -12.52
CA ALA A 682 21.35 10.81 -12.58
C ALA A 682 21.38 10.04 -11.24
N ARG A 683 22.38 10.29 -10.38
CA ARG A 683 22.50 9.66 -9.05
C ARG A 683 21.49 10.23 -8.07
N SER A 684 21.44 11.56 -7.90
CA SER A 684 20.49 12.20 -6.99
C SER A 684 19.05 12.00 -7.44
N ALA A 685 18.80 12.05 -8.76
CA ALA A 685 17.49 11.74 -9.34
C ALA A 685 17.04 10.32 -9.01
N HIS A 686 17.92 9.32 -9.19
CA HIS A 686 17.65 7.92 -8.83
C HIS A 686 17.32 7.77 -7.34
N ILE A 687 18.16 8.30 -6.45
CA ILE A 687 17.95 8.22 -5.00
C ILE A 687 16.61 8.86 -4.60
N LYS A 688 16.32 10.05 -5.11
CA LYS A 688 15.06 10.76 -4.86
C LYS A 688 13.85 10.01 -5.39
N ALA A 689 13.98 9.34 -6.52
CA ALA A 689 12.92 8.51 -7.07
C ALA A 689 12.65 7.28 -6.20
N VAL A 690 13.69 6.59 -5.73
CA VAL A 690 13.55 5.46 -4.81
C VAL A 690 12.91 5.92 -3.50
N TRP A 691 13.44 6.97 -2.88
CA TRP A 691 12.91 7.53 -1.64
C TRP A 691 11.44 7.93 -1.78
N SER A 692 11.08 8.68 -2.83
CA SER A 692 9.70 9.12 -3.08
C SER A 692 8.75 7.96 -3.31
N SER A 693 9.21 6.90 -3.99
CA SER A 693 8.42 5.67 -4.18
C SER A 693 8.14 4.98 -2.85
N MET A 694 9.13 4.93 -1.94
CA MET A 694 8.99 4.34 -0.61
C MET A 694 8.10 5.18 0.32
N GLU A 695 8.17 6.51 0.22
CA GLU A 695 7.27 7.42 0.95
C GLU A 695 5.82 7.33 0.42
N GLY A 696 5.64 6.88 -0.83
CA GLY A 696 4.33 6.73 -1.47
C GLY A 696 3.67 8.06 -1.82
N VAL A 697 4.48 9.00 -2.31
CA VAL A 697 3.98 10.24 -2.92
C VAL A 697 3.31 9.96 -4.27
N GLY A 698 2.45 10.88 -4.71
CA GLY A 698 1.67 10.77 -5.95
C GLY A 698 2.52 10.80 -7.22
N GLY A 699 3.68 11.47 -7.17
CA GLY A 699 4.56 11.54 -8.32
C GLY A 699 5.81 12.38 -8.10
N LEU A 700 6.54 12.58 -9.18
CA LEU A 700 7.70 13.45 -9.27
C LEU A 700 7.50 14.50 -10.37
N ALA A 701 8.10 15.66 -10.21
CA ALA A 701 8.15 16.71 -11.22
C ALA A 701 9.61 17.04 -11.53
N VAL A 702 9.93 17.30 -12.80
CA VAL A 702 11.23 17.81 -13.23
C VAL A 702 11.03 19.12 -13.96
N HIS A 703 11.57 20.19 -13.39
CA HIS A 703 11.54 21.51 -14.00
C HIS A 703 12.73 21.71 -14.93
N HIS A 704 12.50 22.45 -16.03
CA HIS A 704 13.50 22.82 -17.02
C HIS A 704 14.12 21.61 -17.74
N ILE A 705 13.30 20.67 -18.24
CA ILE A 705 13.82 19.45 -18.89
C ILE A 705 14.66 19.75 -20.13
N GLN A 706 14.52 20.93 -20.74
CA GLN A 706 15.37 21.41 -21.82
C GLN A 706 16.85 21.51 -21.42
N HIS A 707 17.16 21.60 -20.12
CA HIS A 707 18.51 21.63 -19.58
C HIS A 707 19.05 20.25 -19.18
N ASP A 708 18.26 19.18 -19.33
CA ASP A 708 18.63 17.79 -19.03
C ASP A 708 19.36 17.12 -20.22
N ASP A 709 20.36 17.76 -20.81
CA ASP A 709 21.15 17.22 -21.94
C ASP A 709 20.30 16.50 -23.04
N PRO A 710 19.34 17.20 -23.68
CA PRO A 710 18.38 16.58 -24.60
C PRO A 710 19.03 16.02 -25.88
N ALA A 711 20.24 16.47 -26.22
CA ALA A 711 21.02 16.01 -27.36
C ALA A 711 22.07 14.93 -26.99
N ALA A 712 22.09 14.46 -25.73
CA ALA A 712 23.01 13.45 -25.22
C ALA A 712 24.50 13.81 -25.43
N VAL A 713 24.87 15.08 -25.32
CA VAL A 713 26.23 15.57 -25.62
C VAL A 713 27.23 15.11 -24.56
N CYS A 714 26.78 14.85 -23.34
CA CYS A 714 27.68 14.47 -22.25
C CYS A 714 28.30 13.09 -22.46
N ASP A 715 27.51 12.08 -22.85
CA ASP A 715 27.92 10.67 -22.95
C ASP A 715 27.68 9.99 -24.32
N ASN A 716 27.05 10.70 -25.26
CA ASN A 716 26.63 10.21 -26.59
C ASN A 716 25.76 8.93 -26.54
N LYS A 717 25.06 8.69 -25.43
CA LYS A 717 24.27 7.46 -25.20
C LYS A 717 22.88 7.74 -24.66
N THR A 718 22.74 8.70 -23.75
CA THR A 718 21.51 8.89 -22.97
C THR A 718 21.05 10.34 -23.06
N ALA A 719 20.02 10.60 -23.88
CA ALA A 719 19.30 11.86 -23.82
C ALA A 719 18.42 11.90 -22.55
N PHE A 720 18.30 13.07 -21.93
CA PHE A 720 17.53 13.26 -20.70
C PHE A 720 17.96 12.31 -19.56
N PRO A 721 19.24 12.33 -19.12
CA PRO A 721 19.76 11.40 -18.13
C PRO A 721 19.05 11.50 -16.76
N ILE A 722 18.57 12.67 -16.33
CA ILE A 722 17.77 12.81 -15.10
C ILE A 722 16.42 12.10 -15.30
N LEU A 723 15.69 12.38 -16.37
CA LEU A 723 14.42 11.71 -16.65
C LEU A 723 14.58 10.19 -16.82
N ALA A 724 15.65 9.75 -17.47
CA ALA A 724 15.98 8.33 -17.64
C ALA A 724 16.21 7.64 -16.27
N ALA A 725 16.91 8.31 -15.35
CA ALA A 725 17.11 7.83 -13.98
C ALA A 725 15.78 7.74 -13.21
N LEU A 726 14.92 8.77 -13.31
CA LEU A 726 13.59 8.74 -12.68
C LEU A 726 12.72 7.62 -13.21
N ARG A 727 12.64 7.43 -14.53
CA ARG A 727 11.88 6.34 -15.16
C ARG A 727 12.39 4.98 -14.70
N ARG A 728 13.71 4.81 -14.59
CA ARG A 728 14.35 3.57 -14.14
C ARG A 728 14.04 3.25 -12.69
N ALA A 729 14.16 4.23 -11.79
CA ALA A 729 13.95 4.04 -10.36
C ALA A 729 12.47 4.06 -9.99
N GLN A 730 11.74 5.13 -10.27
CA GLN A 730 10.42 5.39 -9.71
C GLN A 730 9.45 4.22 -9.88
N THR A 731 8.95 3.70 -8.77
CA THR A 731 7.87 2.73 -8.75
C THR A 731 6.63 3.39 -8.17
N CYS A 732 5.49 3.00 -8.68
CA CYS A 732 4.22 3.43 -8.14
C CYS A 732 3.56 2.22 -7.53
N HIS A 733 2.66 2.46 -6.59
CA HIS A 733 2.04 1.43 -5.77
C HIS A 733 1.24 0.48 -6.68
N GLY A 734 1.94 -0.50 -7.23
CA GLY A 734 1.45 -1.55 -8.09
C GLY A 734 1.27 -2.76 -7.21
N CYS A 735 0.03 -3.19 -7.05
CA CYS A 735 -0.29 -4.12 -5.99
C CYS A 735 -0.52 -5.51 -6.54
N VAL A 736 -0.02 -6.50 -5.81
CA VAL A 736 -0.38 -7.89 -6.06
C VAL A 736 -1.79 -8.08 -5.49
N LYS A 737 -2.78 -8.13 -6.39
CA LYS A 737 -4.13 -8.56 -6.02
C LYS A 737 -4.02 -9.96 -5.41
N HIS A 738 -4.76 -10.21 -4.33
CA HIS A 738 -4.80 -11.54 -3.75
C HIS A 738 -5.34 -12.48 -4.82
N HIS A 739 -4.72 -13.63 -5.02
CA HIS A 739 -5.24 -14.61 -5.98
C HIS A 739 -6.64 -15.04 -5.56
N ASP A 740 -7.50 -15.25 -6.55
CA ASP A 740 -8.73 -15.97 -6.30
C ASP A 740 -8.38 -17.47 -6.19
N PHE A 741 -8.08 -17.92 -4.97
CA PHE A 741 -7.83 -19.32 -4.64
C PHE A 741 -8.98 -20.26 -5.07
N LYS A 742 -10.09 -19.73 -5.61
CA LYS A 742 -11.20 -20.53 -6.13
C LYS A 742 -10.99 -21.08 -7.55
N LYS A 743 -10.06 -20.60 -8.39
CA LYS A 743 -9.92 -21.14 -9.77
C LYS A 743 -8.47 -21.47 -10.14
N CYS A 744 -8.22 -22.68 -10.67
CA CYS A 744 -7.00 -22.95 -11.46
C CYS A 744 -7.17 -22.21 -12.79
N SER A 745 -6.94 -20.91 -12.82
CA SER A 745 -7.02 -20.15 -14.08
C SER A 745 -5.83 -20.53 -14.97
N GLY A 746 -6.05 -20.65 -16.28
CA GLY A 746 -4.98 -20.92 -17.24
C GLY A 746 -3.84 -19.90 -17.15
N GLY A 747 -2.62 -20.32 -17.52
CA GLY A 747 -1.36 -19.62 -17.22
C GLY A 747 -1.33 -18.11 -17.50
N GLY A 748 -0.66 -17.37 -16.61
CA GLY A 748 -0.57 -15.90 -16.64
C GLY A 748 -0.68 -15.23 -15.26
N GLU A 749 -0.91 -16.00 -14.19
CA GLU A 749 -1.05 -15.52 -12.82
C GLU A 749 0.29 -15.17 -12.15
N PHE A 750 0.30 -14.11 -11.31
CA PHE A 750 1.49 -13.64 -10.59
C PHE A 750 1.95 -14.65 -9.53
N VAL A 751 3.11 -15.26 -9.70
CA VAL A 751 3.63 -16.30 -8.80
C VAL A 751 4.13 -15.67 -7.49
N VAL A 752 3.68 -16.21 -6.35
CA VAL A 752 4.27 -15.98 -5.03
C VAL A 752 4.82 -17.32 -4.54
N SER A 753 6.11 -17.51 -4.75
CA SER A 753 6.80 -18.76 -4.45
C SER A 753 7.40 -18.71 -3.04
N CYS A 754 6.90 -19.57 -2.16
CA CYS A 754 7.32 -19.67 -0.77
C CYS A 754 8.35 -20.79 -0.65
N ARG A 755 9.64 -20.46 -0.68
CA ARG A 755 10.71 -21.47 -0.64
C ARG A 755 11.02 -21.88 0.79
N PHE A 756 11.09 -23.18 1.01
CA PHE A 756 11.44 -23.79 2.29
C PHE A 756 12.86 -24.36 2.24
N GLU A 757 13.76 -23.86 3.09
CA GLU A 757 15.10 -24.42 3.22
C GLU A 757 15.16 -25.48 4.33
N LEU A 758 15.62 -26.67 3.97
CA LEU A 758 15.80 -27.81 4.87
C LEU A 758 17.25 -27.87 5.35
N ALA A 759 17.62 -27.13 6.40
CA ALA A 759 18.94 -27.20 7.02
C ALA A 759 18.89 -27.94 8.37
N LYS A 760 19.93 -28.75 8.67
CA LYS A 760 20.01 -29.62 9.87
C LYS A 760 19.94 -28.86 11.21
N SER A 761 20.24 -27.56 11.21
CA SER A 761 20.30 -26.70 12.40
C SER A 761 19.04 -25.87 12.61
N VAL A 762 18.05 -25.96 11.72
CA VAL A 762 16.80 -25.22 11.86
C VAL A 762 15.88 -26.06 12.76
N PRO A 763 15.46 -25.56 13.94
CA PRO A 763 14.48 -26.25 14.77
C PRO A 763 13.27 -26.61 13.91
N LEU A 764 12.59 -27.73 14.20
CA LEU A 764 11.36 -28.14 13.52
C LEU A 764 10.37 -26.97 13.50
N PHE A 765 10.46 -26.17 12.43
CA PHE A 765 9.52 -25.12 12.12
C PHE A 765 8.17 -25.81 12.01
N LYS A 766 7.22 -25.33 12.80
CA LYS A 766 5.84 -25.77 12.76
C LYS A 766 5.30 -25.45 11.37
N THR A 767 5.36 -26.40 10.45
CA THR A 767 4.83 -26.21 9.09
C THR A 767 3.35 -25.81 9.13
N ASP A 768 2.65 -26.14 10.22
CA ASP A 768 1.28 -25.73 10.58
C ASP A 768 1.02 -24.23 10.75
N ILE A 769 2.05 -23.40 10.96
CA ILE A 769 1.86 -21.95 11.12
C ILE A 769 2.13 -21.13 9.86
N LEU A 770 2.61 -21.75 8.77
CA LEU A 770 2.86 -21.01 7.53
C LEU A 770 1.52 -20.56 6.91
N PRO A 771 1.38 -19.27 6.52
CA PRO A 771 0.18 -18.77 5.86
C PRO A 771 0.15 -19.22 4.39
N TYR A 772 -0.22 -20.48 4.15
CA TYR A 772 -0.26 -21.08 2.80
C TYR A 772 -1.21 -20.36 1.84
N GLU A 773 -2.21 -19.67 2.37
CA GLU A 773 -3.10 -18.77 1.64
C GLU A 773 -2.40 -17.51 1.11
N ARG A 774 -1.12 -17.30 1.45
CA ARG A 774 -0.24 -16.24 0.91
C ARG A 774 0.78 -16.80 -0.07
N CYS A 775 0.65 -18.04 -0.51
CA CYS A 775 1.58 -18.68 -1.45
C CYS A 775 0.81 -19.21 -2.66
N THR A 776 1.28 -18.94 -3.88
CA THR A 776 0.80 -19.68 -5.06
C THR A 776 1.40 -21.08 -5.10
N GLU A 777 2.65 -21.19 -4.66
CA GLU A 777 3.36 -22.43 -4.55
C GLU A 777 4.35 -22.43 -3.38
N VAL A 778 4.61 -23.62 -2.86
CA VAL A 778 5.64 -23.89 -1.86
C VAL A 778 6.73 -24.72 -2.52
N VAL A 779 7.95 -24.19 -2.56
CA VAL A 779 9.11 -24.88 -3.13
C VAL A 779 9.87 -25.56 -2.01
N VAL A 780 9.98 -26.89 -2.07
CA VAL A 780 10.69 -27.70 -1.08
C VAL A 780 12.09 -28.05 -1.61
N ASP A 781 13.12 -27.62 -0.89
CA ASP A 781 14.53 -27.74 -1.30
C ASP A 781 15.13 -29.14 -1.07
N ARG A 782 16.18 -29.46 -1.84
CA ARG A 782 17.18 -30.55 -1.69
C ARG A 782 16.77 -31.99 -2.00
N ALA A 783 16.08 -32.22 -3.12
CA ALA A 783 16.24 -33.49 -3.83
C ALA A 783 17.44 -33.44 -4.80
N ARG A 784 18.11 -34.58 -5.02
CA ARG A 784 19.21 -34.71 -5.98
C ARG A 784 18.91 -35.78 -7.01
N LEU A 785 19.29 -35.48 -8.25
CA LEU A 785 19.33 -36.46 -9.33
C LEU A 785 20.65 -37.26 -9.24
N THR A 786 20.55 -38.56 -8.99
CA THR A 786 21.71 -39.46 -8.84
C THR A 786 21.88 -40.36 -10.06
N LEU A 787 22.98 -41.13 -10.07
CA LEU A 787 23.24 -42.16 -11.09
C LEU A 787 22.03 -43.09 -11.25
N GLY A 788 21.80 -43.54 -12.49
CA GLY A 788 20.59 -44.29 -12.87
C GLY A 788 19.33 -43.43 -13.02
N GLY A 789 19.42 -42.10 -12.85
CA GLY A 789 18.28 -41.18 -12.96
C GLY A 789 17.34 -41.21 -11.77
N ASN A 790 17.78 -41.70 -10.60
CA ASN A 790 16.96 -41.73 -9.39
C ASN A 790 16.90 -40.34 -8.73
N VAL A 791 15.77 -40.04 -8.07
CA VAL A 791 15.60 -38.84 -7.24
C VAL A 791 15.73 -39.26 -5.78
N THR A 792 16.71 -38.69 -5.08
CA THR A 792 16.99 -39.01 -3.67
C THR A 792 16.97 -37.75 -2.81
N PHE A 793 16.51 -37.89 -1.57
CA PHE A 793 16.60 -36.83 -0.57
C PHE A 793 17.94 -36.90 0.14
N HIS A 794 18.41 -35.76 0.66
CA HIS A 794 19.72 -35.64 1.29
C HIS A 794 19.89 -36.55 2.53
N ASP A 795 18.84 -36.67 3.35
CA ASP A 795 18.81 -37.53 4.53
C ASP A 795 17.36 -37.88 4.94
N SER A 796 17.21 -38.75 5.96
CA SER A 796 15.91 -39.19 6.49
C SER A 796 15.08 -38.05 7.09
N HIS A 797 15.73 -37.00 7.59
CA HIS A 797 15.04 -35.83 8.13
C HIS A 797 14.35 -35.04 7.01
N HIS A 798 15.01 -34.85 5.86
CA HIS A 798 14.37 -34.22 4.69
C HIS A 798 13.15 -35.02 4.21
N GLU A 799 13.27 -36.35 4.15
CA GLU A 799 12.15 -37.20 3.76
C GLU A 799 10.97 -37.11 4.75
N MET A 800 11.26 -37.02 6.06
CA MET A 800 10.24 -36.81 7.09
C MET A 800 9.51 -35.47 6.91
N VAL A 801 10.23 -34.38 6.64
CA VAL A 801 9.61 -33.07 6.42
C VAL A 801 8.74 -33.07 5.16
N VAL A 802 9.17 -33.71 4.07
CA VAL A 802 8.35 -33.90 2.87
C VAL A 802 7.07 -34.67 3.19
N ARG A 803 7.14 -35.72 4.02
CA ARG A 803 5.95 -36.47 4.48
C ARG A 803 5.01 -35.59 5.32
N ASN A 804 5.54 -34.75 6.21
CA ASN A 804 4.75 -33.81 7.00
C ASN A 804 4.07 -32.75 6.11
N LEU A 805 4.79 -32.15 5.16
CA LEU A 805 4.18 -31.22 4.19
C LEU A 805 3.11 -31.91 3.34
N THR A 806 3.32 -33.19 3.00
CA THR A 806 2.33 -33.99 2.28
C THR A 806 1.06 -34.22 3.10
N SER A 807 1.15 -34.44 4.43
CA SER A 807 -0.02 -34.60 5.29
C SER A 807 -0.80 -33.28 5.48
N MET A 808 -0.10 -32.15 5.36
CA MET A 808 -0.66 -30.80 5.45
C MET A 808 -1.40 -30.31 4.20
N ARG A 809 -1.49 -31.14 3.16
CA ARG A 809 -2.09 -30.77 1.88
C ARG A 809 -3.53 -30.21 1.99
N SER A 810 -4.31 -30.68 2.96
CA SER A 810 -5.67 -30.17 3.19
C SER A 810 -5.69 -28.68 3.56
N LYS A 811 -4.64 -28.17 4.21
CA LYS A 811 -4.47 -26.75 4.57
C LYS A 811 -3.95 -25.89 3.40
N MET A 812 -3.32 -26.51 2.40
CA MET A 812 -2.77 -25.86 1.20
C MET A 812 -3.82 -25.66 0.11
N LEU A 813 -5.00 -25.10 0.44
CA LEU A 813 -6.16 -24.95 -0.47
C LEU A 813 -5.75 -24.30 -1.82
N LYS A 814 -5.50 -25.16 -2.83
CA LYS A 814 -4.99 -24.86 -4.20
C LYS A 814 -3.56 -24.34 -4.33
N CYS A 815 -2.82 -24.17 -3.24
CA CYS A 815 -1.37 -23.89 -3.28
C CYS A 815 -0.60 -25.11 -3.83
N GLY A 816 0.26 -24.90 -4.82
CA GLY A 816 1.05 -25.98 -5.43
C GLY A 816 2.26 -26.36 -4.59
N MET A 817 2.53 -27.65 -4.39
CA MET A 817 3.79 -28.11 -3.79
C MET A 817 4.78 -28.46 -4.91
N VAL A 818 5.90 -27.75 -4.98
CA VAL A 818 6.93 -27.88 -6.03
C VAL A 818 8.20 -28.47 -5.43
N LEU A 819 8.73 -29.53 -6.05
CA LEU A 819 9.97 -30.16 -5.62
C LEU A 819 11.16 -29.53 -6.36
N GLU A 820 12.14 -29.03 -5.63
CA GLU A 820 13.41 -28.62 -6.23
C GLU A 820 14.37 -29.81 -6.37
N ILE A 821 14.86 -30.03 -7.59
CA ILE A 821 15.80 -31.10 -7.92
C ILE A 821 17.12 -30.48 -8.39
N SER A 822 18.18 -30.74 -7.64
CA SER A 822 19.54 -30.39 -8.04
C SER A 822 20.13 -31.44 -8.98
N CYS A 823 20.75 -30.98 -10.07
CA CYS A 823 21.53 -31.84 -10.97
C CYS A 823 22.96 -32.15 -10.47
N GLY A 824 23.33 -31.68 -9.28
CA GLY A 824 24.70 -31.76 -8.77
C GLY A 824 25.62 -30.69 -9.36
N ASP A 825 26.90 -30.76 -9.01
CA ASP A 825 27.90 -29.74 -9.34
C ASP A 825 28.88 -30.15 -10.47
N SER A 826 28.72 -31.36 -11.05
CA SER A 826 29.67 -31.93 -12.01
C SER A 826 29.06 -32.24 -13.37
N GLU A 827 29.73 -31.81 -14.45
CA GLU A 827 29.35 -32.12 -15.84
C GLU A 827 29.31 -33.63 -16.11
N ARG A 828 30.31 -34.39 -15.65
CA ARG A 828 30.36 -35.85 -15.87
C ARG A 828 29.17 -36.55 -15.23
N HIS A 829 28.78 -36.10 -14.04
CA HIS A 829 27.63 -36.64 -13.32
C HIS A 829 26.35 -36.44 -14.12
N LEU A 830 26.10 -35.22 -14.59
CA LEU A 830 24.90 -34.92 -15.40
C LEU A 830 24.89 -35.68 -16.74
N ASN A 831 26.05 -35.83 -17.39
CA ASN A 831 26.16 -36.56 -18.65
C ASN A 831 25.83 -38.04 -18.50
N SER A 832 26.28 -38.68 -17.42
CA SER A 832 25.96 -40.10 -17.15
C SER A 832 24.46 -40.35 -16.90
N ILE A 833 23.74 -39.32 -16.44
CA ILE A 833 22.30 -39.42 -16.17
C ILE A 833 21.50 -39.09 -17.43
N LEU A 834 21.81 -37.98 -18.11
CA LEU A 834 21.02 -37.50 -19.25
C LEU A 834 21.48 -38.06 -20.59
N GLY A 835 22.67 -38.63 -20.69
CA GLY A 835 23.14 -39.33 -21.89
C GLY A 835 22.43 -40.68 -22.05
N ASP A 836 22.68 -41.59 -21.10
CA ASP A 836 22.23 -42.98 -21.23
C ASP A 836 20.90 -43.27 -20.54
N ASN A 837 20.54 -42.50 -19.50
CA ASN A 837 19.42 -42.81 -18.60
C ASN A 837 18.30 -41.75 -18.61
N MET A 838 18.20 -40.92 -19.66
CA MET A 838 17.27 -39.78 -19.70
C MET A 838 15.81 -40.20 -19.51
N THR A 839 15.38 -41.28 -20.18
CA THR A 839 13.99 -41.78 -20.08
C THR A 839 13.68 -42.25 -18.66
N SER A 840 14.59 -43.05 -18.08
CA SER A 840 14.50 -43.51 -16.69
C SER A 840 14.46 -42.33 -15.71
N ALA A 841 15.27 -41.29 -15.93
CA ALA A 841 15.26 -40.08 -15.13
C ALA A 841 13.89 -39.37 -15.18
N ILE A 842 13.30 -39.20 -16.37
CA ILE A 842 11.96 -38.60 -16.52
C ILE A 842 10.88 -39.44 -15.80
N GLU A 843 10.97 -40.77 -15.87
CA GLU A 843 10.02 -41.67 -15.20
C GLU A 843 10.16 -41.63 -13.68
N ASN A 844 11.38 -41.69 -13.17
CA ASN A 844 11.65 -41.60 -11.73
C ASN A 844 11.23 -40.26 -11.13
N VAL A 845 11.43 -39.18 -11.89
CA VAL A 845 10.95 -37.85 -11.54
C VAL A 845 9.42 -37.84 -11.40
N MET A 846 8.70 -38.36 -12.40
CA MET A 846 7.22 -38.44 -12.35
C MET A 846 6.72 -39.34 -11.22
N LYS A 847 7.36 -40.50 -11.02
CA LYS A 847 7.06 -41.42 -9.92
C LYS A 847 7.24 -40.76 -8.55
N THR A 848 8.28 -39.95 -8.39
CA THR A 848 8.53 -39.20 -7.15
C THR A 848 7.46 -38.14 -6.91
N MET A 849 7.04 -37.41 -7.96
CA MET A 849 5.94 -36.46 -7.86
C MET A 849 4.65 -37.14 -7.43
N GLU A 850 4.31 -38.29 -8.01
CA GLU A 850 3.10 -39.05 -7.69
C GLU A 850 3.15 -39.59 -6.26
N LYS A 851 4.27 -40.20 -5.86
CA LYS A 851 4.49 -40.75 -4.50
C LYS A 851 4.29 -39.70 -3.42
N HIS A 852 4.84 -38.51 -3.61
CA HIS A 852 4.82 -37.42 -2.63
C HIS A 852 3.82 -36.31 -2.97
N LYS A 853 2.92 -36.55 -3.93
CA LYS A 853 1.82 -35.64 -4.30
C LYS A 853 2.25 -34.23 -4.73
N PHE A 854 3.48 -34.04 -5.21
CA PHE A 854 3.96 -32.76 -5.74
C PHE A 854 3.15 -32.33 -6.98
N SER A 855 2.83 -31.04 -7.08
CA SER A 855 2.18 -30.44 -8.25
C SER A 855 3.18 -29.96 -9.30
N GLY A 856 4.47 -29.89 -8.99
CA GLY A 856 5.47 -29.42 -9.94
C GLY A 856 6.91 -29.68 -9.53
N ILE A 857 7.83 -29.26 -10.39
CA ILE A 857 9.27 -29.39 -10.22
C ILE A 857 9.97 -28.10 -10.59
N GLN A 858 10.97 -27.74 -9.79
CA GLN A 858 11.97 -26.74 -10.12
C GLN A 858 13.34 -27.41 -10.30
N LEU A 859 14.01 -27.16 -11.43
CA LEU A 859 15.35 -27.71 -11.69
C LEU A 859 16.43 -26.68 -11.31
N ASP A 860 17.38 -27.08 -10.47
CA ASP A 860 18.60 -26.32 -10.17
C ASP A 860 19.82 -27.07 -10.75
N CYS A 861 20.11 -26.77 -12.01
CA CYS A 861 21.11 -27.50 -12.80
C CYS A 861 22.22 -26.61 -13.37
N GLU A 862 22.18 -25.30 -13.10
CA GLU A 862 23.10 -24.31 -13.66
C GLU A 862 24.57 -24.71 -13.48
N LYS A 863 24.93 -25.23 -12.30
CA LYS A 863 26.31 -25.59 -11.97
C LYS A 863 26.87 -26.74 -12.80
N ALA A 864 26.03 -27.65 -13.28
CA ALA A 864 26.45 -28.83 -14.04
C ALA A 864 26.40 -28.64 -15.57
N ILE A 865 25.79 -27.56 -16.06
CA ILE A 865 25.59 -27.32 -17.50
C ILE A 865 26.81 -26.61 -18.09
N ARG A 866 27.34 -27.14 -19.20
CA ARG A 866 28.49 -26.68 -19.96
C ARG A 866 28.21 -26.82 -21.47
N ARG A 867 29.14 -26.33 -22.31
CA ARG A 867 28.97 -26.36 -23.77
C ARG A 867 28.84 -27.80 -24.30
N GLY A 868 29.47 -28.78 -23.66
CA GLY A 868 29.42 -30.18 -24.07
C GLY A 868 28.08 -30.87 -23.84
N ASN A 869 27.29 -30.44 -22.84
CA ASN A 869 26.12 -31.20 -22.38
C ASN A 869 24.78 -30.44 -22.41
N HIS A 870 24.80 -29.17 -22.80
CA HIS A 870 23.59 -28.35 -22.87
C HIS A 870 22.49 -28.94 -23.76
N ILE A 871 22.85 -29.70 -24.81
CA ILE A 871 21.88 -30.40 -25.69
C ILE A 871 21.10 -31.46 -24.90
N TYR A 872 21.78 -32.24 -24.05
CA TYR A 872 21.13 -33.25 -23.22
C TYR A 872 20.14 -32.61 -22.24
N PHE A 873 20.54 -31.51 -21.60
CA PHE A 873 19.66 -30.77 -20.70
C PHE A 873 18.44 -30.18 -21.42
N ASN A 874 18.63 -29.50 -22.55
CA ASN A 874 17.52 -28.93 -23.33
C ASN A 874 16.57 -30.02 -23.85
N THR A 875 17.10 -31.20 -24.20
CA THR A 875 16.29 -32.36 -24.62
C THR A 875 15.50 -32.94 -23.46
N PHE A 876 16.14 -33.12 -22.30
CA PHE A 876 15.50 -33.57 -21.07
C PHE A 876 14.36 -32.63 -20.66
N LEU A 877 14.63 -31.33 -20.61
CA LEU A 877 13.66 -30.30 -20.26
C LEU A 877 12.46 -30.28 -21.23
N ARG A 878 12.71 -30.41 -22.53
CA ARG A 878 11.66 -30.49 -23.56
C ARG A 878 10.77 -31.72 -23.38
N LYS A 879 11.36 -32.90 -23.17
CA LYS A 879 10.60 -34.15 -22.96
C LYS A 879 9.80 -34.10 -21.66
N LEU A 880 10.36 -33.51 -20.60
CA LEU A 880 9.66 -33.32 -19.33
C LEU A 880 8.48 -32.37 -19.47
N ALA A 881 8.65 -31.23 -20.16
CA ALA A 881 7.59 -30.27 -20.45
C ALA A 881 6.41 -30.93 -21.19
N LEU A 882 6.68 -31.72 -22.24
CA LEU A 882 5.65 -32.46 -22.98
C LEU A 882 4.88 -33.47 -22.10
N LYS A 883 5.54 -34.07 -21.11
CA LYS A 883 4.89 -35.00 -20.17
C LYS A 883 4.00 -34.25 -19.16
N PHE A 884 4.40 -33.04 -18.78
CA PHE A 884 3.65 -32.18 -17.88
C PHE A 884 2.41 -31.61 -18.56
N GLU A 885 2.47 -31.21 -19.83
CA GLU A 885 1.32 -30.74 -20.60
C GLU A 885 0.22 -31.81 -20.73
N LYS A 886 0.59 -33.09 -20.79
CA LYS A 886 -0.34 -34.22 -20.94
C LYS A 886 -1.05 -34.63 -19.64
N SER A 887 -0.70 -34.07 -18.49
CA SER A 887 -1.25 -34.51 -17.21
C SER A 887 -1.47 -33.35 -16.23
N LYS A 888 -2.51 -33.46 -15.40
CA LYS A 888 -2.79 -32.47 -14.35
C LYS A 888 -2.09 -32.84 -13.05
N ALA A 889 -1.82 -31.84 -12.23
CA ALA A 889 -1.40 -32.05 -10.84
C ALA A 889 -2.58 -32.59 -10.02
N ALA A 890 -2.28 -33.19 -8.87
CA ALA A 890 -3.31 -33.78 -8.00
C ALA A 890 -4.24 -32.75 -7.32
N ASN A 891 -3.98 -31.44 -7.48
CA ASN A 891 -4.90 -30.36 -7.11
C ASN A 891 -5.81 -29.91 -8.28
N GLY A 892 -5.74 -30.55 -9.45
CA GLY A 892 -6.52 -30.23 -10.64
C GLY A 892 -5.94 -29.11 -11.53
N CYS A 893 -4.86 -28.45 -11.10
CA CYS A 893 -4.19 -27.40 -11.86
C CYS A 893 -3.15 -27.99 -12.85
N ALA A 894 -2.62 -27.13 -13.74
CA ALA A 894 -1.48 -27.48 -14.58
C ALA A 894 -0.25 -27.75 -13.72
N LYS A 895 0.60 -28.71 -14.13
CA LYS A 895 1.85 -28.99 -13.40
C LYS A 895 2.84 -27.84 -13.57
N THR A 896 3.49 -27.43 -12.48
CA THR A 896 4.54 -26.41 -12.54
C THR A 896 5.84 -27.05 -13.02
N LEU A 897 6.43 -26.55 -14.11
CA LEU A 897 7.82 -26.85 -14.47
C LEU A 897 8.60 -25.54 -14.50
N ALA A 898 9.56 -25.42 -13.59
CA ALA A 898 10.39 -24.23 -13.44
C ALA A 898 11.89 -24.59 -13.49
N VAL A 899 12.71 -23.60 -13.79
CA VAL A 899 14.18 -23.71 -13.73
C VAL A 899 14.71 -22.52 -12.92
N ARG A 900 15.75 -22.78 -12.14
CA ARG A 900 16.41 -21.78 -11.31
C ARG A 900 17.77 -21.41 -11.89
N PHE A 901 18.07 -20.11 -11.96
CA PHE A 901 19.36 -19.59 -12.38
C PHE A 901 19.90 -18.56 -11.39
N SER A 902 21.20 -18.51 -11.21
CA SER A 902 21.90 -17.48 -10.42
C SER A 902 22.62 -16.48 -11.32
N HIS A 903 23.07 -15.38 -10.71
CA HIS A 903 23.78 -14.30 -11.38
C HIS A 903 25.07 -14.71 -12.13
N PHE A 904 25.57 -15.94 -11.94
CA PHE A 904 26.73 -16.47 -12.66
C PHE A 904 26.45 -16.79 -14.13
N THR A 905 25.18 -16.91 -14.54
CA THR A 905 24.82 -17.13 -15.95
C THR A 905 24.97 -15.84 -16.77
N ARG A 906 26.20 -15.56 -17.25
CA ARG A 906 26.51 -14.36 -18.05
C ARG A 906 26.20 -14.47 -19.55
N THR A 907 26.12 -15.70 -20.08
CA THR A 907 25.79 -15.94 -21.51
C THR A 907 24.71 -17.01 -21.69
N PRO A 908 23.46 -16.76 -21.23
CA PRO A 908 22.38 -17.74 -21.30
C PRO A 908 22.17 -18.38 -22.68
N ALA A 909 22.26 -17.58 -23.75
CA ALA A 909 22.03 -18.03 -25.12
C ALA A 909 22.99 -19.14 -25.59
N ASN A 910 24.17 -19.26 -24.98
CA ASN A 910 25.14 -20.30 -25.32
C ASN A 910 24.75 -21.69 -24.77
N TYR A 911 23.85 -21.75 -23.79
CA TYR A 911 23.54 -22.98 -23.05
C TYR A 911 22.05 -23.32 -23.06
N TYR A 912 21.17 -22.33 -23.22
CA TYR A 912 19.73 -22.52 -23.06
C TYR A 912 18.94 -22.05 -24.29
N SER A 913 17.94 -22.83 -24.66
CA SER A 913 16.97 -22.43 -25.67
C SER A 913 15.93 -21.48 -25.07
N VAL A 914 16.01 -20.18 -25.40
CA VAL A 914 15.07 -19.15 -24.89
C VAL A 914 13.62 -19.45 -25.27
N SER A 915 13.39 -20.02 -26.45
CA SER A 915 12.05 -20.44 -26.88
C SER A 915 11.49 -21.60 -26.03
N LEU A 916 12.34 -22.52 -25.57
CA LEU A 916 11.96 -23.58 -24.63
C LEU A 916 11.72 -23.01 -23.23
N LEU A 917 12.60 -22.12 -22.76
CA LEU A 917 12.47 -21.44 -21.48
C LEU A 917 11.16 -20.64 -21.38
N ASN A 918 10.76 -19.96 -22.45
CA ASN A 918 9.48 -19.24 -22.52
C ASN A 918 8.23 -20.16 -22.51
N LYS A 919 8.38 -21.48 -22.70
CA LYS A 919 7.29 -22.47 -22.58
C LYS A 919 7.11 -23.00 -21.17
N LEU A 920 8.11 -22.82 -20.30
CA LEU A 920 8.03 -23.24 -18.90
C LEU A 920 6.96 -22.47 -18.13
N SER A 921 6.60 -22.93 -16.93
CA SER A 921 5.68 -22.21 -16.06
C SER A 921 6.26 -20.85 -15.68
N HIS A 922 7.48 -20.85 -15.14
CA HIS A 922 8.27 -19.66 -14.88
C HIS A 922 9.76 -20.04 -14.71
N ILE A 923 10.62 -19.03 -14.58
CA ILE A 923 12.05 -19.14 -14.33
C ILE A 923 12.38 -18.31 -13.10
N SER A 924 13.01 -18.94 -12.12
CA SER A 924 13.37 -18.31 -10.87
C SER A 924 14.80 -17.76 -10.97
N LEU A 925 14.96 -16.44 -10.83
CA LEU A 925 16.26 -15.79 -10.85
C LEU A 925 16.74 -15.52 -9.42
N LYS A 926 17.76 -16.26 -9.00
CA LYS A 926 18.42 -16.18 -7.70
C LYS A 926 19.38 -15.00 -7.63
N MET A 927 19.09 -14.06 -6.74
CA MET A 927 19.87 -12.84 -6.53
C MET A 927 20.95 -12.94 -5.44
N SER A 928 21.12 -14.10 -4.82
CA SER A 928 22.14 -14.32 -3.76
C SER A 928 23.49 -14.77 -4.33
N ASP A 929 24.59 -14.39 -3.68
CA ASP A 929 25.95 -14.85 -3.98
C ASP A 929 26.45 -15.86 -2.92
N LYS A 930 27.55 -16.58 -3.19
CA LYS A 930 28.25 -17.40 -2.18
C LYS A 930 28.74 -16.55 -1.00
N ASN A 931 29.07 -15.28 -1.25
CA ASN A 931 29.67 -14.36 -0.29
C ASN A 931 28.72 -13.24 0.18
N GLN A 932 27.48 -13.18 -0.32
CA GLN A 932 26.47 -12.19 0.07
C GLN A 932 25.07 -12.81 0.06
N VAL A 933 24.26 -12.50 1.07
CA VAL A 933 22.88 -13.00 1.18
C VAL A 933 22.01 -12.56 -0.01
N ASP A 934 22.09 -11.30 -0.43
CA ASP A 934 21.49 -10.78 -1.66
C ASP A 934 22.44 -9.77 -2.33
N LEU A 935 22.44 -9.74 -3.66
CA LEU A 935 23.01 -8.64 -4.41
C LEU A 935 22.21 -7.34 -4.17
N PRO A 936 22.86 -6.18 -4.16
CA PRO A 936 22.22 -4.89 -4.41
C PRO A 936 21.19 -4.97 -5.52
N PHE A 937 20.03 -4.37 -5.29
CA PHE A 937 18.96 -4.42 -6.29
C PHE A 937 19.34 -3.56 -7.51
N PHE A 938 19.80 -2.35 -7.23
CA PHE A 938 20.35 -1.42 -8.20
C PHE A 938 21.88 -1.44 -8.18
N GLN A 939 22.48 -1.01 -9.29
CA GLN A 939 23.92 -0.86 -9.39
C GLN A 939 24.37 0.36 -8.58
N ASN A 940 25.53 0.26 -7.94
CA ASN A 940 26.20 1.43 -7.38
C ASN A 940 26.79 2.25 -8.55
N GLN A 941 26.53 3.56 -8.60
CA GLN A 941 27.03 4.43 -9.67
C GLN A 941 28.54 4.68 -9.57
N THR A 942 29.14 4.58 -8.38
CA THR A 942 30.60 4.71 -8.21
C THR A 942 31.36 3.46 -8.66
N ASP A 943 30.71 2.29 -8.68
CA ASP A 943 31.26 1.05 -9.26
C ASP A 943 30.26 0.39 -10.23
N PRO A 944 30.19 0.85 -11.49
CA PRO A 944 29.27 0.30 -12.50
C PRO A 944 29.56 -1.15 -12.89
N LYS A 945 30.71 -1.72 -12.47
CA LYS A 945 31.06 -3.13 -12.72
C LYS A 945 30.46 -4.05 -11.66
N PHE A 946 29.99 -3.50 -10.54
CA PHE A 946 29.37 -4.25 -9.48
C PHE A 946 28.08 -4.96 -9.96
N PRO A 947 27.88 -6.24 -9.64
CA PRO A 947 26.67 -6.98 -10.04
C PRO A 947 25.43 -6.47 -9.29
N SER A 948 24.29 -6.36 -9.99
CA SER A 948 23.01 -6.00 -9.39
C SER A 948 21.87 -6.86 -9.90
N ALA A 949 20.81 -6.98 -9.10
CA ALA A 949 19.63 -7.76 -9.46
C ALA A 949 18.97 -7.24 -10.75
N GLU A 950 18.82 -5.91 -10.87
CA GLU A 950 18.25 -5.28 -12.08
C GLU A 950 19.07 -5.59 -13.33
N ARG A 951 20.40 -5.51 -13.24
CA ARG A 951 21.27 -5.77 -14.40
C ARG A 951 21.16 -7.22 -14.85
N PHE A 952 21.08 -8.14 -13.90
CA PHE A 952 20.90 -9.56 -14.20
C PHE A 952 19.52 -9.83 -14.81
N LEU A 953 18.46 -9.20 -14.31
CA LEU A 953 17.13 -9.25 -14.91
C LEU A 953 17.14 -8.76 -16.37
N ARG A 954 17.71 -7.57 -16.62
CA ARG A 954 17.79 -6.97 -17.97
C ARG A 954 18.59 -7.83 -18.93
N LEU A 955 19.64 -8.52 -18.46
CA LEU A 955 20.42 -9.46 -19.26
C LEU A 955 19.49 -10.55 -19.86
N TRP A 956 18.66 -11.18 -19.04
CA TRP A 956 17.74 -12.22 -19.51
C TRP A 956 16.64 -11.69 -20.43
N GLN A 957 16.10 -10.50 -20.14
CA GLN A 957 15.12 -9.84 -21.00
C GLN A 957 15.71 -9.53 -22.39
N ASN A 958 16.94 -9.02 -22.45
CA ASN A 958 17.65 -8.73 -23.70
C ASN A 958 17.91 -9.99 -24.55
N PHE A 959 18.00 -11.17 -23.94
CA PHE A 959 18.08 -12.44 -24.65
C PHE A 959 16.71 -12.98 -25.13
N GLY A 960 15.62 -12.24 -24.90
CA GLY A 960 14.28 -12.59 -25.38
C GLY A 960 13.44 -13.39 -24.39
N LEU A 961 13.84 -13.48 -23.12
CA LEU A 961 13.00 -14.07 -22.08
C LEU A 961 11.85 -13.12 -21.75
N LYS A 962 10.61 -13.63 -21.78
CA LYS A 962 9.42 -12.82 -21.53
C LYS A 962 9.37 -12.38 -20.06
N PRO A 963 9.12 -11.09 -19.76
CA PRO A 963 9.00 -10.59 -18.38
C PRO A 963 8.04 -11.44 -17.52
N ALA A 964 6.87 -11.76 -18.04
CA ALA A 964 5.85 -12.59 -17.38
C ALA A 964 6.29 -14.03 -17.05
N LYS A 965 7.46 -14.49 -17.52
CA LYS A 965 8.06 -15.78 -17.19
C LYS A 965 9.11 -15.69 -16.09
N ILE A 966 9.49 -14.50 -15.66
CA ILE A 966 10.55 -14.29 -14.69
C ILE A 966 9.96 -14.15 -13.29
N VAL A 967 10.40 -14.99 -12.37
CA VAL A 967 10.14 -14.88 -10.93
C VAL A 967 11.43 -14.42 -10.26
N LEU A 968 11.37 -13.30 -9.56
CA LEU A 968 12.54 -12.74 -8.89
C LEU A 968 12.67 -13.36 -7.49
N GLU A 969 13.79 -14.03 -7.18
CA GLU A 969 14.06 -14.48 -5.81
C GLU A 969 14.65 -13.34 -4.98
N VAL A 970 14.05 -13.08 -3.81
CA VAL A 970 14.52 -12.12 -2.81
C VAL A 970 14.77 -12.88 -1.51
N SER A 971 15.91 -12.65 -0.86
CA SER A 971 16.17 -13.29 0.42
C SER A 971 15.37 -12.62 1.54
N SER A 972 14.99 -13.43 2.53
CA SER A 972 14.44 -13.00 3.81
C SER A 972 15.50 -12.99 4.93
N LEU A 973 16.68 -13.56 4.65
CA LEU A 973 17.77 -13.66 5.61
C LEU A 973 18.57 -12.36 5.60
N GLY A 974 19.11 -12.01 6.76
CA GLY A 974 20.13 -10.98 6.91
C GLY A 974 21.54 -11.57 6.89
N GLU A 975 22.53 -10.68 6.81
CA GLU A 975 23.95 -10.98 6.88
C GLU A 975 24.61 -10.17 7.98
N LYS A 976 25.35 -10.86 8.86
CA LYS A 976 26.18 -10.28 9.91
C LYS A 976 27.65 -10.61 9.64
N LEU A 977 28.53 -9.61 9.72
CA LEU A 977 29.98 -9.80 9.73
C LEU A 977 30.45 -10.29 11.10
N ARG A 978 31.29 -11.33 11.13
CA ARG A 978 31.98 -11.81 12.33
C ARG A 978 33.32 -11.09 12.52
N GLU A 979 33.85 -11.13 13.74
CA GLU A 979 35.14 -10.52 14.10
C GLU A 979 36.33 -11.07 13.30
N ASN A 980 36.23 -12.32 12.83
CA ASN A 980 37.25 -12.95 11.97
C ASN A 980 37.07 -12.63 10.46
N GLY A 981 36.11 -11.77 10.10
CA GLY A 981 35.79 -11.39 8.72
C GLY A 981 34.79 -12.32 8.01
N ASP A 982 34.40 -13.44 8.62
CA ASP A 982 33.43 -14.36 8.03
C ASP A 982 32.00 -13.79 8.08
N LYS A 983 31.17 -14.15 7.11
CA LYS A 983 29.77 -13.73 7.04
C LYS A 983 28.84 -14.81 7.59
N LEU A 984 27.96 -14.43 8.50
CA LEU A 984 26.95 -15.29 9.10
C LEU A 984 25.55 -14.89 8.62
N ARG A 985 24.78 -15.87 8.16
CA ARG A 985 23.35 -15.68 7.85
C ARG A 985 22.55 -15.66 9.15
N ILE A 986 21.62 -14.71 9.25
CA ILE A 986 20.78 -14.51 10.42
C ILE A 986 19.32 -14.31 9.99
N THR A 987 18.37 -14.83 10.74
CA THR A 987 16.93 -14.60 10.50
C THR A 987 16.51 -13.21 10.96
N GLN A 988 15.35 -12.74 10.51
CA GLN A 988 14.80 -11.46 10.97
C GLN A 988 14.54 -11.47 12.49
N GLY A 989 13.97 -12.55 13.02
CA GLY A 989 13.73 -12.71 14.47
C GLY A 989 15.02 -12.66 15.30
N GLU A 990 16.05 -13.41 14.89
CA GLU A 990 17.37 -13.37 15.55
C GLU A 990 18.02 -11.99 15.48
N THR A 991 17.84 -11.28 14.36
CA THR A 991 18.33 -9.90 14.21
C THR A 991 17.65 -9.00 15.23
N CYS A 992 16.32 -9.04 15.34
CA CYS A 992 15.57 -8.24 16.32
C CYS A 992 15.98 -8.53 17.77
N ILE A 993 16.32 -9.78 18.10
CA ILE A 993 16.89 -10.13 19.41
C ILE A 993 18.29 -9.50 19.58
N ALA A 994 19.14 -9.53 18.55
CA ALA A 994 20.50 -9.02 18.63
C ALA A 994 20.59 -7.49 18.72
N VAL A 995 19.76 -6.74 17.98
CA VAL A 995 19.78 -5.26 17.98
C VAL A 995 18.74 -4.63 18.90
N GLY A 996 17.86 -5.44 19.49
CA GLY A 996 16.72 -5.01 20.31
C GLY A 996 15.59 -4.37 19.49
N ASN A 997 14.37 -4.37 20.05
CA ASN A 997 13.14 -3.88 19.39
C ASN A 997 13.12 -2.36 19.07
N ARG A 998 14.24 -1.64 19.27
CA ARG A 998 14.40 -0.18 19.01
C ARG A 998 15.39 0.13 17.90
N ALA A 999 15.87 -0.88 17.18
CA ALA A 999 16.88 -0.71 16.16
C ALA A 999 16.39 0.22 15.02
N LYS A 1000 17.20 1.24 14.70
CA LYS A 1000 16.93 2.17 13.60
C LYS A 1000 17.67 1.67 12.37
N PHE A 1001 16.92 1.16 11.40
CA PHE A 1001 17.48 0.73 10.13
C PHE A 1001 17.78 1.94 9.23
N GLU A 1002 18.92 1.89 8.57
CA GLU A 1002 19.40 2.88 7.62
C GLU A 1002 19.25 2.32 6.20
N PRO A 1003 18.30 2.83 5.41
CA PRO A 1003 18.14 2.44 4.02
C PRO A 1003 19.17 3.16 3.14
N ASP A 1004 19.81 2.41 2.25
CA ASP A 1004 20.56 2.92 1.11
C ASP A 1004 19.64 2.90 -0.12
N TYR A 1005 19.18 4.09 -0.52
CA TYR A 1005 18.28 4.26 -1.66
C TYR A 1005 18.99 4.13 -3.01
N GLU A 1006 20.32 4.27 -3.07
CA GLU A 1006 21.06 4.09 -4.31
C GLU A 1006 21.03 2.62 -4.71
N THR A 1007 21.39 1.74 -3.77
CA THR A 1007 21.46 0.29 -4.02
C THR A 1007 20.18 -0.47 -3.69
N LEU A 1008 19.24 0.18 -2.98
CA LEU A 1008 18.04 -0.41 -2.36
C LEU A 1008 18.41 -1.58 -1.45
N THR A 1009 19.23 -1.29 -0.46
CA THR A 1009 19.60 -2.19 0.63
C THR A 1009 19.33 -1.52 1.96
N SER A 1010 19.16 -2.31 3.04
CA SER A 1010 18.98 -1.78 4.38
C SER A 1010 19.95 -2.42 5.35
N SER A 1011 20.48 -1.61 6.25
CA SER A 1011 21.41 -2.08 7.26
C SER A 1011 21.16 -1.45 8.62
N VAL A 1012 21.74 -2.04 9.67
CA VAL A 1012 21.67 -1.53 11.02
C VAL A 1012 23.00 -1.68 11.73
N ALA A 1013 23.40 -0.64 12.46
CA ALA A 1013 24.57 -0.67 13.31
C ALA A 1013 24.29 -1.51 14.58
N HIS A 1014 25.27 -2.31 14.95
CA HIS A 1014 25.29 -3.18 16.13
C HIS A 1014 26.67 -3.07 16.81
N GLU A 1015 26.78 -3.40 18.09
CA GLU A 1015 28.01 -3.26 18.89
C GLU A 1015 29.26 -3.88 18.22
N ASN A 1016 29.09 -5.03 17.55
CA ASN A 1016 30.17 -5.75 16.83
C ASN A 1016 30.10 -5.60 15.30
N GLY A 1017 29.55 -4.51 14.76
CA GLY A 1017 29.56 -4.21 13.32
C GLY A 1017 28.17 -3.94 12.72
N THR A 1018 28.03 -4.17 11.41
CA THR A 1018 26.78 -3.88 10.68
C THR A 1018 26.05 -5.16 10.30
N ILE A 1019 24.73 -5.17 10.45
CA ILE A 1019 23.85 -6.24 9.97
C ILE A 1019 23.05 -5.72 8.79
N SER A 1020 23.17 -6.35 7.63
CA SER A 1020 22.33 -6.07 6.47
C SER A 1020 21.11 -6.99 6.49
N LEU A 1021 19.90 -6.47 6.31
CA LEU A 1021 18.71 -7.32 6.20
C LEU A 1021 17.63 -6.74 5.27
N PRO A 1022 16.81 -7.60 4.66
CA PRO A 1022 15.64 -7.17 3.91
C PRO A 1022 14.55 -6.61 4.83
N MET A 1023 14.12 -5.37 4.57
CA MET A 1023 12.97 -4.78 5.26
C MET A 1023 11.67 -4.91 4.47
N VAL A 1024 10.56 -4.77 5.19
CA VAL A 1024 9.21 -4.72 4.60
C VAL A 1024 9.09 -3.63 3.54
N ASP A 1025 9.67 -2.45 3.78
CA ASP A 1025 9.54 -1.32 2.85
C ASP A 1025 10.38 -1.53 1.58
N ASP A 1026 11.59 -2.09 1.71
CA ASP A 1026 12.42 -2.49 0.56
C ASP A 1026 11.72 -3.57 -0.27
N LEU A 1027 11.13 -4.56 0.41
CA LEU A 1027 10.39 -5.64 -0.26
C LEU A 1027 9.18 -5.09 -1.02
N ARG A 1028 8.42 -4.16 -0.42
CA ARG A 1028 7.30 -3.46 -1.08
C ARG A 1028 7.76 -2.70 -2.32
N TYR A 1029 8.89 -2.02 -2.25
CA TYR A 1029 9.47 -1.37 -3.42
C TYR A 1029 9.80 -2.40 -4.52
N LYS A 1030 10.48 -3.51 -4.16
CA LYS A 1030 10.82 -4.58 -5.10
C LYS A 1030 9.56 -5.17 -5.75
N ILE A 1031 8.48 -5.34 -4.99
CA ILE A 1031 7.19 -5.80 -5.53
C ILE A 1031 6.59 -4.79 -6.50
N SER A 1032 6.58 -3.50 -6.16
CA SER A 1032 6.12 -2.44 -7.05
C SER A 1032 6.94 -2.39 -8.34
N TYR A 1033 8.26 -2.61 -8.26
CA TYR A 1033 9.13 -2.78 -9.41
C TYR A 1033 8.74 -4.01 -10.26
N ILE A 1034 8.59 -5.19 -9.65
CA ILE A 1034 8.18 -6.43 -10.31
C ILE A 1034 6.85 -6.22 -11.06
N LYS A 1035 5.91 -5.48 -10.46
CA LYS A 1035 4.62 -5.14 -11.08
C LYS A 1035 4.78 -4.16 -12.25
N ARG A 1036 5.58 -3.11 -12.10
CA ARG A 1036 5.87 -2.13 -13.16
C ARG A 1036 6.51 -2.80 -14.38
N GLU A 1037 7.49 -3.66 -14.14
CA GLU A 1037 8.20 -4.41 -15.19
C GLU A 1037 7.42 -5.64 -15.70
N GLN A 1038 6.19 -5.85 -15.22
CA GLN A 1038 5.31 -6.96 -15.61
C GLN A 1038 5.97 -8.34 -15.47
N LEU A 1039 6.73 -8.53 -14.41
CA LEU A 1039 7.38 -9.81 -14.13
C LEU A 1039 6.35 -10.86 -13.68
N GLY A 1040 6.71 -12.13 -13.89
CA GLY A 1040 5.87 -13.29 -13.59
C GLY A 1040 5.62 -13.54 -12.10
N GLY A 1041 6.46 -13.01 -11.20
CA GLY A 1041 6.24 -13.15 -9.76
C GLY A 1041 7.44 -12.85 -8.88
N ILE A 1042 7.30 -13.18 -7.60
CA ILE A 1042 8.34 -13.09 -6.57
C ILE A 1042 8.50 -14.43 -5.85
N SER A 1043 9.72 -14.75 -5.44
CA SER A 1043 10.04 -15.91 -4.63
C SER A 1043 10.77 -15.47 -3.36
N LEU A 1044 10.28 -15.87 -2.19
CA LEU A 1044 10.93 -15.55 -0.92
C LEU A 1044 11.88 -16.68 -0.53
N ASN A 1045 13.18 -16.40 -0.52
CA ASN A 1045 14.26 -17.37 -0.28
C ASN A 1045 14.97 -17.11 1.06
N SER A 1046 14.54 -17.68 2.18
CA SER A 1046 13.48 -18.69 2.35
C SER A 1046 12.45 -18.22 3.37
N VAL A 1047 11.25 -18.77 3.42
CA VAL A 1047 10.28 -18.39 4.46
C VAL A 1047 10.81 -18.63 5.89
N ASN A 1048 11.84 -19.47 6.04
CA ASN A 1048 12.57 -19.73 7.28
C ASN A 1048 13.30 -18.49 7.83
N GLY A 1049 13.66 -17.53 6.97
CA GLY A 1049 14.35 -16.30 7.37
C GLY A 1049 13.44 -15.17 7.84
N ASP A 1050 12.14 -15.28 7.61
CA ASP A 1050 11.12 -14.31 8.05
C ASP A 1050 10.85 -14.44 9.56
N ASP A 1051 10.33 -13.39 10.20
CA ASP A 1051 9.96 -13.44 11.61
C ASP A 1051 8.64 -14.21 11.81
N PHE A 1052 8.73 -15.54 11.86
CA PHE A 1052 7.57 -16.41 12.10
C PHE A 1052 7.05 -16.36 13.54
N THR A 1053 7.84 -15.86 14.48
CA THR A 1053 7.50 -15.77 15.90
C THR A 1053 6.78 -14.48 16.29
N GLY A 1054 6.91 -13.44 15.46
CA GLY A 1054 6.40 -12.09 15.76
C GLY A 1054 7.23 -11.32 16.79
N ILE A 1055 8.43 -11.80 17.14
CA ILE A 1055 9.31 -11.17 18.16
C ILE A 1055 9.69 -9.74 17.77
N CYS A 1056 9.75 -9.43 16.47
CA CYS A 1056 10.03 -8.10 15.96
C CYS A 1056 8.84 -7.12 16.12
N GLY A 1057 7.71 -7.55 16.70
CA GLY A 1057 6.56 -6.68 16.98
C GLY A 1057 5.73 -6.29 15.74
N ARG A 1058 5.90 -7.00 14.62
CA ARG A 1058 5.14 -6.80 13.36
C ARG A 1058 4.19 -7.95 13.01
N GLY A 1059 3.93 -8.83 13.98
CA GLY A 1059 3.22 -10.09 13.78
C GLY A 1059 4.08 -11.14 13.07
N SER A 1060 3.54 -12.36 12.91
CA SER A 1060 4.24 -13.46 12.25
C SER A 1060 4.33 -13.26 10.72
N PHE A 1061 5.44 -13.66 10.11
CA PHE A 1061 5.73 -13.59 8.68
C PHE A 1061 5.52 -12.20 8.03
N PRO A 1062 6.09 -11.12 8.59
CA PRO A 1062 5.86 -9.77 8.10
C PRO A 1062 6.34 -9.57 6.65
N LEU A 1063 7.43 -10.22 6.21
CA LEU A 1063 7.89 -10.10 4.82
C LEU A 1063 6.92 -10.80 3.87
N LEU A 1064 6.55 -12.06 4.13
CA LEU A 1064 5.61 -12.80 3.30
C LEU A 1064 4.23 -12.11 3.26
N LYS A 1065 3.72 -11.67 4.41
CA LYS A 1065 2.42 -10.95 4.48
C LYS A 1065 2.48 -9.62 3.71
N SER A 1066 3.65 -8.99 3.60
CA SER A 1066 3.81 -7.75 2.84
C SER A 1066 3.77 -7.93 1.31
N VAL A 1067 3.92 -9.16 0.80
CA VAL A 1067 3.86 -9.44 -0.65
C VAL A 1067 2.52 -9.02 -1.26
N TYR A 1068 1.45 -9.30 -0.54
CA TYR A 1068 0.12 -8.84 -0.89
C TYR A 1068 -0.17 -7.55 -0.15
N ALA A 1069 -0.31 -6.48 -0.92
CA ALA A 1069 -0.46 -5.17 -0.32
C ALA A 1069 -1.76 -5.01 0.50
N ASN A 1070 -1.63 -4.17 1.53
CA ASN A 1070 -2.71 -3.50 2.23
C ASN A 1070 -3.45 -2.58 1.25
N GLN A 1071 -4.76 -2.48 1.43
CA GLN A 1071 -5.81 -1.65 0.80
C GLN A 1071 -5.52 -0.31 0.09
N LYS A 1072 -4.30 0.23 0.01
CA LYS A 1072 -3.94 1.38 -0.85
C LYS A 1072 -3.75 0.99 -2.32
N CYS A 1073 -4.48 -0.02 -2.74
CA CYS A 1073 -4.22 -0.84 -3.90
C CYS A 1073 -5.55 -1.15 -4.55
N ARG A 1074 -5.96 -0.33 -5.50
CA ARG A 1074 -7.17 -0.57 -6.28
C ARG A 1074 -6.85 -0.63 -7.75
#